data_AF-A0AAE0BAR0-F1
#
_entry.id   AF-A0AAE0BAR0-F1
#
_cell.length_a   1.000
_cell.length_b   1.000
_cell.length_c   1.000
_cell.angle_alpha   90.00
_cell.angle_beta   90.00
_cell.angle_gamma   90.00
#
_symmetry.space_group_name_H-M   'P 1'
#
loop_
_entity.id
_entity.type
_entity.pdbx_description
1 polymer ?
#
loop_
_entity_poly.entity_id
_entity_poly.type
_entity_poly.pdbx_seq_one_letter_code
_entity_poly.pdbx_strand_id
1 'polypeptide(L)'
;MYIIAFVSLTHFSLCNTSMEAPNQNQSIDEFSQFPPLHLQFFEPPPNPSPTPTPAPVLTQHPPDLSSYTNHLLSVSVPRRRRRGRSQHPRSSITTTSFITFPNFSANIVNGSNANVNPNSNLRTTPDLGGEDIIVINRDATTEALTALSAGFPADSLTDEEIDFGVCRVVGGFEQVNYILVRNHIIAKWRDNVSRWVHKEMFVDAVPQHCHYILDTAYNYLNTYGYINFGVAPEIKEKIPAEPSNNRLRILIIGAGLAGLAAARQLLRLGFRVTVLEGRKRAGGRVYTKKMEAGEGNRASASADLGGSVLTGTLGNPLGILAKQLGCLLYKVGDKCPLFGLDGKPVDKEMDDKVEANFNRLLDKASRLRQLMGDAAVDISLGSALETFWDVLDNVNAETINFYNWHLANLEYANASLLSKLSLAFWDQDDPYDMGGDHCFLAGGNGKLVQALAENVPILYERTVHTIRYNGDGVQVVAGSQVYDGDMALCTVPLGVLKNCSIKFIPELPQRKIDSIRRLGYGLLNKVAMLFPHVFWGTDFDTFGHLNDDSSRRGEFFLFYSYASVAGGPLLIALVAGEAAYKFENMPPQDAVAKVLKILKDIYEPQGITVPDPIQTVCTRWGSDPFTLGSYSNVAVGASGDDYDIMAESVGDGRLFFAGEATTRRYPATMHGAFLSGLREAANMAHHANARASRMKVGRSLSKNAHGCASLLADWFREPDLEFGSFSVIFSQKNDDPNSQAIVRVTFNEPRKKSHEGSKSDQQHSNKLLFQQLQSHFSQQQQLHVYTLLTRQQVLDLREVRGGDEMRLDYLCEKLGVKLIGRKGLGPTADTVIASIKAERGSRKSSSTSSASRLGISKLRTNTLKPKFVRKAKIVHNGNRPVQSPNKSLLPHNKSITPPNSNVTNGKVLEEHKITNQTPSTSSSGLPQ
;
A
#
# COMPACT_ATOMS: atom_id res chain seq x y z
N MET A 1 -10.47 3.52 10.53
CA MET A 1 -11.44 4.60 10.85
C MET A 1 -10.74 5.95 11.02
N TYR A 2 -10.50 6.73 9.96
CA TYR A 2 -9.75 7.98 10.09
C TYR A 2 -10.58 9.23 10.51
N ILE A 3 -11.89 9.11 10.77
CA ILE A 3 -12.73 10.27 11.14
C ILE A 3 -13.79 9.99 12.24
N ILE A 4 -14.17 8.75 12.57
CA ILE A 4 -15.10 8.53 13.71
C ILE A 4 -14.48 8.98 15.06
N ALA A 5 -13.15 8.97 15.16
CA ALA A 5 -12.41 9.57 16.27
C ALA A 5 -12.72 11.06 16.53
N PHE A 6 -13.32 11.80 15.58
CA PHE A 6 -13.73 13.20 15.77
C PHE A 6 -14.95 13.41 16.67
N VAL A 7 -15.60 12.33 17.10
CA VAL A 7 -16.67 12.40 18.11
C VAL A 7 -16.33 11.50 19.29
N SER A 8 -15.96 10.24 19.05
CA SER A 8 -15.66 9.30 20.15
C SER A 8 -14.23 9.42 20.68
N LEU A 9 -13.84 10.63 21.05
CA LEU A 9 -12.53 10.94 21.63
C LEU A 9 -12.49 10.66 23.15
N THR A 10 -13.00 9.49 23.55
CA THR A 10 -12.98 9.06 24.96
C THR A 10 -12.65 7.59 25.22
N HIS A 11 -13.01 6.61 24.36
CA HIS A 11 -12.96 5.18 24.77
C HIS A 11 -12.30 4.16 23.83
N PHE A 12 -12.20 4.37 22.52
CA PHE A 12 -11.72 3.31 21.60
C PHE A 12 -10.23 2.90 21.77
N SER A 13 -9.43 3.67 22.53
CA SER A 13 -8.00 3.40 22.76
C SER A 13 -7.66 2.64 24.06
N LEU A 14 -8.63 2.29 24.92
CA LEU A 14 -8.35 1.70 26.25
C LEU A 14 -8.71 0.21 26.42
N CYS A 15 -9.49 -0.39 25.51
CA CYS A 15 -9.86 -1.82 25.58
C CYS A 15 -8.73 -2.78 25.13
N ASN A 16 -7.50 -2.63 25.64
CA ASN A 16 -6.43 -3.64 25.49
C ASN A 16 -5.33 -3.65 26.57
N THR A 17 -5.62 -3.17 27.79
CA THR A 17 -4.74 -3.32 28.96
C THR A 17 -5.46 -3.94 30.16
N SER A 18 -4.83 -4.97 30.73
CA SER A 18 -5.14 -5.58 32.04
C SER A 18 -6.62 -5.82 32.38
N MET A 19 -7.19 -6.91 31.84
CA MET A 19 -8.03 -7.74 32.71
C MET A 19 -7.10 -8.52 33.66
N GLU A 20 -7.11 -8.17 34.94
CA GLU A 20 -6.88 -9.18 35.97
C GLU A 20 -8.00 -10.23 35.90
N ALA A 21 -7.74 -11.46 36.33
CA ALA A 21 -8.72 -12.53 36.20
C ALA A 21 -9.88 -12.32 37.21
N PRO A 22 -11.12 -12.08 36.77
CA PRO A 22 -12.26 -12.13 37.68
C PRO A 22 -12.42 -13.56 38.19
N ASN A 23 -12.86 -13.71 39.44
CA ASN A 23 -13.16 -15.01 40.00
C ASN A 23 -14.19 -15.76 39.14
N GLN A 24 -13.98 -17.05 38.92
CA GLN A 24 -14.96 -17.93 38.29
C GLN A 24 -16.16 -18.13 39.22
N ASN A 25 -17.12 -17.20 39.23
CA ASN A 25 -18.54 -17.38 39.58
C ASN A 25 -19.32 -16.05 39.54
N GLN A 26 -19.58 -15.48 38.35
CA GLN A 26 -20.72 -14.58 38.07
C GLN A 26 -20.83 -14.31 36.55
N SER A 27 -22.00 -13.81 36.10
CA SER A 27 -22.36 -13.49 34.70
C SER A 27 -22.47 -14.67 33.72
N ILE A 28 -23.56 -15.45 33.83
CA ILE A 28 -24.12 -16.23 32.71
C ILE A 28 -25.55 -15.76 32.35
N ASP A 29 -26.24 -15.06 33.26
CA ASP A 29 -27.69 -14.83 33.18
C ASP A 29 -28.19 -13.74 32.21
N GLU A 30 -27.35 -12.82 31.73
CA GLU A 30 -27.81 -11.74 30.80
C GLU A 30 -28.19 -12.24 29.39
N PHE A 31 -27.90 -13.50 29.04
CA PHE A 31 -28.33 -14.10 27.76
C PHE A 31 -29.56 -15.01 27.87
N SER A 32 -30.10 -15.21 29.07
CA SER A 32 -31.28 -16.07 29.31
C SER A 32 -32.62 -15.43 28.95
N GLN A 33 -32.65 -14.12 28.67
CA GLN A 33 -33.87 -13.35 28.40
C GLN A 33 -34.24 -13.24 26.91
N PHE A 34 -33.41 -13.76 25.99
CA PHE A 34 -33.73 -13.76 24.56
C PHE A 34 -34.53 -15.01 24.15
N PRO A 35 -35.76 -14.86 23.61
CA PRO A 35 -36.47 -15.98 22.98
C PRO A 35 -35.77 -16.40 21.67
N PRO A 36 -35.93 -17.65 21.23
CA PRO A 36 -35.32 -18.13 19.99
C PRO A 36 -35.88 -17.38 18.77
N LEU A 37 -34.98 -16.89 17.92
CA LEU A 37 -35.31 -16.13 16.70
C LEU A 37 -36.02 -17.02 15.65
N HIS A 38 -37.35 -16.90 15.58
CA HIS A 38 -38.16 -17.47 14.51
C HIS A 38 -38.51 -16.40 13.46
N LEU A 39 -37.89 -16.49 12.28
CA LEU A 39 -38.26 -15.71 11.10
C LEU A 39 -39.41 -16.43 10.35
N GLN A 40 -40.62 -15.85 10.35
CA GLN A 40 -41.75 -16.28 9.53
C GLN A 40 -42.58 -15.09 9.00
N PHE A 41 -43.28 -15.32 7.89
CA PHE A 41 -44.06 -14.32 7.14
C PHE A 41 -45.52 -14.22 7.66
N PHE A 42 -46.18 -13.07 7.44
CA PHE A 42 -47.52 -12.74 7.96
C PHE A 42 -48.68 -13.02 6.98
N GLU A 43 -49.86 -13.40 7.51
CA GLU A 43 -51.19 -12.78 7.28
C GLU A 43 -52.23 -13.32 8.33
N PRO A 44 -53.48 -12.77 8.48
CA PRO A 44 -53.95 -12.38 9.83
C PRO A 44 -55.27 -13.11 10.34
N PRO A 45 -56.17 -12.56 11.21
CA PRO A 45 -56.47 -13.18 12.53
C PRO A 45 -57.98 -13.50 12.80
N PRO A 46 -58.38 -14.09 13.96
CA PRO A 46 -58.92 -13.27 15.08
C PRO A 46 -58.84 -13.83 16.54
N ASN A 47 -58.72 -12.91 17.53
CA ASN A 47 -59.39 -12.77 18.88
C ASN A 47 -60.02 -13.96 19.68
N PRO A 48 -60.25 -13.83 21.03
CA PRO A 48 -59.48 -13.09 22.07
C PRO A 48 -59.47 -13.67 23.55
N SER A 49 -58.46 -13.30 24.36
CA SER A 49 -58.53 -13.04 25.85
C SER A 49 -58.85 -14.21 26.84
N PRO A 50 -58.87 -14.06 28.20
CA PRO A 50 -58.35 -13.00 29.11
C PRO A 50 -57.64 -13.45 30.45
N THR A 51 -56.64 -12.66 30.94
CA THR A 51 -56.38 -12.30 32.40
C THR A 51 -55.91 -13.36 33.45
N PRO A 52 -55.56 -13.01 34.73
CA PRO A 52 -54.56 -12.01 35.20
C PRO A 52 -53.71 -12.34 36.49
N THR A 53 -52.63 -11.56 36.75
CA THR A 53 -52.08 -11.12 38.09
C THR A 53 -51.53 -12.14 39.14
N PRO A 54 -50.80 -11.73 40.22
CA PRO A 54 -50.04 -10.48 40.49
C PRO A 54 -48.59 -10.70 41.04
N ALA A 55 -47.86 -9.60 41.32
CA ALA A 55 -46.57 -9.56 42.06
C ALA A 55 -46.72 -9.46 43.60
N PRO A 56 -45.63 -9.65 44.39
CA PRO A 56 -45.11 -8.58 45.30
C PRO A 56 -43.55 -8.63 45.54
N VAL A 57 -42.82 -7.75 46.28
CA VAL A 57 -42.76 -6.26 46.49
C VAL A 57 -41.57 -5.92 47.45
N LEU A 58 -40.81 -4.81 47.22
CA LEU A 58 -39.80 -4.14 48.11
C LEU A 58 -38.46 -4.88 48.44
N THR A 59 -37.36 -4.29 48.97
CA THR A 59 -36.95 -2.92 49.50
C THR A 59 -35.42 -2.73 49.22
N GLN A 60 -34.83 -1.56 48.89
CA GLN A 60 -34.35 -0.42 49.76
C GLN A 60 -33.45 -0.83 50.97
N HIS A 61 -32.41 -0.09 51.42
CA HIS A 61 -31.86 1.27 51.11
C HIS A 61 -30.31 1.36 51.45
N PRO A 62 -29.59 2.53 51.53
CA PRO A 62 -28.12 2.63 51.29
C PRO A 62 -27.35 3.26 52.50
N PRO A 63 -26.47 4.29 52.37
CA PRO A 63 -25.14 4.44 51.71
C PRO A 63 -23.99 4.70 52.73
N ASP A 64 -22.74 4.98 52.27
CA ASP A 64 -21.89 6.03 52.89
C ASP A 64 -20.76 6.56 51.97
N LEU A 65 -19.94 7.53 52.43
CA LEU A 65 -19.22 8.52 51.59
C LEU A 65 -17.70 8.71 51.84
N SER A 66 -17.00 9.33 50.86
CA SER A 66 -15.66 9.99 50.93
C SER A 66 -14.41 9.08 50.96
N SER A 67 -13.17 9.50 50.61
CA SER A 67 -12.62 10.83 50.24
C SER A 67 -11.42 10.72 49.24
N TYR A 68 -10.76 11.84 48.89
CA TYR A 68 -9.78 12.00 47.79
C TYR A 68 -8.29 11.77 48.16
N THR A 69 -7.44 11.33 47.21
CA THR A 69 -6.38 12.16 46.55
C THR A 69 -5.34 11.38 45.70
N ASN A 70 -4.78 12.06 44.69
CA ASN A 70 -3.47 11.87 44.03
C ASN A 70 -3.11 10.52 43.35
N HIS A 71 -3.09 10.52 42.00
CA HIS A 71 -2.38 9.53 41.18
C HIS A 71 -1.20 10.16 40.43
N LEU A 72 -0.03 9.49 40.49
CA LEU A 72 1.07 9.69 39.54
C LEU A 72 0.96 8.65 38.43
N LEU A 73 1.25 9.08 37.19
CA LEU A 73 1.14 8.22 36.00
C LEU A 73 2.24 7.16 35.98
N SER A 74 1.86 5.88 35.94
CA SER A 74 2.71 4.80 35.49
C SER A 74 2.07 4.15 34.26
N VAL A 75 2.85 3.95 33.21
CA VAL A 75 2.39 3.35 31.94
C VAL A 75 3.07 1.99 31.80
N SER A 76 2.27 0.93 31.82
CA SER A 76 2.74 -0.46 31.78
C SER A 76 2.89 -0.97 30.35
N VAL A 77 3.99 -1.69 30.07
CA VAL A 77 4.32 -2.16 28.71
C VAL A 77 3.49 -3.41 28.35
N PRO A 78 2.66 -3.39 27.28
CA PRO A 78 1.82 -4.53 26.92
C PRO A 78 2.60 -5.70 26.31
N ARG A 79 2.66 -6.85 26.99
CA ARG A 79 3.15 -8.12 26.42
C ARG A 79 2.13 -8.72 25.46
N ARG A 80 2.29 -8.53 24.14
CA ARG A 80 1.47 -9.22 23.12
C ARG A 80 1.69 -10.75 23.17
N ARG A 81 0.64 -11.51 23.48
CA ARG A 81 0.59 -12.97 23.27
C ARG A 81 0.33 -13.29 21.80
N ARG A 82 1.06 -14.25 21.22
CA ARG A 82 0.70 -14.87 19.94
C ARG A 82 -0.65 -15.58 20.06
N ARG A 83 -1.56 -15.40 19.10
CA ARG A 83 -2.57 -16.43 18.76
C ARG A 83 -2.02 -17.27 17.62
N GLY A 84 -1.90 -18.58 17.85
CA GLY A 84 -1.32 -19.52 16.90
C GLY A 84 -2.38 -20.18 16.00
N ARG A 85 -1.95 -20.55 14.80
CA ARG A 85 -2.66 -21.47 13.88
C ARG A 85 -2.79 -22.85 14.55
N SER A 86 -3.92 -23.55 14.33
CA SER A 86 -4.20 -24.83 15.00
C SER A 86 -3.13 -25.91 14.74
N GLN A 87 -2.70 -26.57 15.83
CA GLN A 87 -1.99 -27.85 15.81
C GLN A 87 -2.42 -28.69 17.04
N HIS A 88 -2.66 -29.99 16.83
CA HIS A 88 -2.92 -30.97 17.89
C HIS A 88 -1.62 -31.73 18.27
N PRO A 89 -1.56 -32.40 19.45
CA PRO A 89 -0.35 -32.40 20.26
C PRO A 89 0.59 -33.60 20.05
N ARG A 90 1.86 -33.43 20.46
CA ARG A 90 2.75 -34.51 20.93
C ARG A 90 3.52 -34.11 22.19
N SER A 91 3.52 -35.04 23.15
CA SER A 91 4.45 -35.25 24.28
C SER A 91 5.41 -34.11 24.68
N SER A 92 5.22 -33.60 25.90
CA SER A 92 6.16 -32.77 26.64
C SER A 92 7.39 -33.54 27.14
N ILE A 93 8.58 -32.92 27.04
CA ILE A 93 9.69 -33.13 27.99
C ILE A 93 10.06 -31.77 28.56
N THR A 94 10.20 -31.68 29.89
CA THR A 94 10.32 -30.41 30.60
C THR A 94 11.77 -30.13 31.00
N THR A 95 12.29 -28.95 30.69
CA THR A 95 13.47 -28.40 31.38
C THR A 95 13.36 -26.88 31.40
N THR A 96 13.07 -26.30 32.56
CA THR A 96 12.98 -24.85 32.76
C THR A 96 14.32 -24.30 33.24
N SER A 97 14.74 -23.16 32.69
CA SER A 97 15.86 -22.38 33.21
C SER A 97 15.62 -20.90 32.89
N PHE A 98 15.29 -20.12 33.92
CA PHE A 98 15.24 -18.66 33.83
C PHE A 98 16.64 -18.11 34.07
N ILE A 99 17.05 -17.09 33.31
CA ILE A 99 18.24 -16.29 33.59
C ILE A 99 17.78 -14.87 33.94
N THR A 100 18.20 -14.39 35.10
CA THR A 100 17.88 -13.06 35.63
C THR A 100 19.01 -12.10 35.29
N PHE A 101 18.71 -10.91 34.76
CA PHE A 101 19.71 -9.86 34.59
C PHE A 101 19.94 -9.10 35.90
N PRO A 102 21.19 -8.94 36.38
CA PRO A 102 21.50 -8.10 37.52
C PRO A 102 21.76 -6.64 37.09
N ASN A 103 21.16 -5.69 37.81
CA ASN A 103 21.62 -4.30 37.79
C ASN A 103 22.96 -4.18 38.54
N PHE A 104 23.89 -3.36 38.04
CA PHE A 104 25.07 -2.96 38.80
C PHE A 104 25.28 -1.45 38.80
N SER A 105 25.20 -0.87 40.00
CA SER A 105 25.63 0.49 40.30
C SER A 105 27.16 0.54 40.43
N ALA A 106 27.76 1.68 40.10
CA ALA A 106 29.21 1.86 40.18
C ALA A 106 29.72 1.96 41.63
N ASN A 107 30.98 1.54 41.86
CA ASN A 107 31.80 1.95 42.99
C ASN A 107 33.30 1.90 42.60
N ILE A 108 34.12 2.74 43.24
CA ILE A 108 35.54 2.99 42.86
C ILE A 108 36.47 2.56 44.00
N VAL A 109 37.47 1.71 43.72
CA VAL A 109 38.70 1.53 44.54
C VAL A 109 39.88 1.17 43.62
N ASN A 110 41.10 1.64 43.95
CA ASN A 110 42.37 1.37 43.24
C ASN A 110 42.99 0.00 43.62
N GLY A 111 43.87 -0.59 42.77
CA GLY A 111 44.71 -1.71 43.21
C GLY A 111 45.63 -2.43 42.19
N SER A 112 46.84 -1.88 41.97
CA SER A 112 48.14 -2.58 41.71
C SER A 112 48.29 -3.81 40.76
N ASN A 113 49.21 -3.64 39.81
CA ASN A 113 49.91 -4.58 38.92
C ASN A 113 50.18 -6.05 39.38
N ALA A 114 50.14 -6.98 38.41
CA ALA A 114 51.03 -8.13 38.27
C ALA A 114 51.25 -8.44 36.77
N ASN A 115 52.23 -9.30 36.38
CA ASN A 115 52.87 -9.23 35.06
C ASN A 115 53.09 -10.60 34.37
N VAL A 116 53.07 -10.65 33.02
CA VAL A 116 53.72 -11.67 32.13
C VAL A 116 53.07 -13.10 32.15
N ASN A 117 53.01 -13.92 31.07
CA ASN A 117 53.76 -14.07 29.80
C ASN A 117 52.84 -14.53 28.62
N PRO A 118 53.23 -14.41 27.32
CA PRO A 118 52.40 -14.82 26.18
C PRO A 118 52.87 -16.14 25.50
N ASN A 119 51.96 -16.84 24.81
CA ASN A 119 52.12 -17.49 23.48
C ASN A 119 51.16 -18.70 23.28
N SER A 120 50.23 -18.59 22.32
CA SER A 120 49.70 -19.74 21.58
C SER A 120 49.14 -19.29 20.22
N ASN A 121 49.87 -19.58 19.13
CA ASN A 121 49.39 -19.33 17.77
C ASN A 121 48.39 -20.41 17.36
N LEU A 122 47.14 -20.04 17.11
CA LEU A 122 46.13 -20.94 16.54
C LEU A 122 45.46 -20.33 15.30
N ARG A 123 45.66 -21.07 14.20
CA ARG A 123 45.23 -20.85 12.81
C ARG A 123 43.90 -20.11 12.64
N THR A 124 43.92 -19.07 11.81
CA THR A 124 42.73 -18.39 11.30
C THR A 124 41.86 -19.33 10.46
N THR A 125 40.63 -19.57 10.92
CA THR A 125 39.50 -19.98 10.06
C THR A 125 38.93 -18.77 9.33
N PRO A 126 38.17 -18.95 8.23
CA PRO A 126 37.37 -17.88 7.65
C PRO A 126 36.28 -17.44 8.63
N ASP A 127 36.12 -16.13 8.82
CA ASP A 127 35.19 -15.56 9.80
C ASP A 127 33.72 -15.71 9.37
N LEU A 128 32.91 -16.35 10.23
CA LEU A 128 31.46 -16.45 10.11
C LEU A 128 30.81 -15.28 10.85
N GLY A 129 30.92 -14.09 10.26
CA GLY A 129 30.68 -12.84 10.97
C GLY A 129 29.30 -12.70 11.62
N GLY A 130 29.30 -12.51 12.95
CA GLY A 130 28.15 -12.03 13.74
C GLY A 130 27.62 -13.01 14.78
N GLU A 131 28.40 -13.35 15.80
CA GLU A 131 27.91 -14.06 17.01
C GLU A 131 27.54 -13.11 18.18
N ASP A 132 27.76 -11.79 18.04
CA ASP A 132 27.49 -10.78 19.07
C ASP A 132 26.40 -9.77 18.67
N ILE A 133 25.72 -9.20 19.68
CA ILE A 133 24.82 -8.04 19.52
C ILE A 133 25.65 -6.75 19.61
N ILE A 134 25.54 -5.89 18.60
CA ILE A 134 26.26 -4.60 18.59
C ILE A 134 25.59 -3.56 19.50
N VAL A 135 26.38 -2.65 20.07
CA VAL A 135 25.88 -1.52 20.87
C VAL A 135 26.22 -0.21 20.15
N ILE A 136 25.20 0.43 19.57
CA ILE A 136 25.36 1.67 18.78
C ILE A 136 25.18 2.92 19.66
N ASN A 137 24.14 2.94 20.48
CA ASN A 137 23.75 4.09 21.31
C ASN A 137 23.21 3.61 22.67
N ARG A 138 23.22 4.49 23.68
CA ARG A 138 22.71 4.22 25.04
C ARG A 138 21.19 4.33 25.17
N ASP A 139 20.50 4.90 24.18
CA ASP A 139 19.03 5.02 24.17
C ASP A 139 18.40 4.33 22.94
N ALA A 140 18.63 3.02 22.83
CA ALA A 140 17.98 2.19 21.82
C ALA A 140 16.44 2.15 21.97
N THR A 141 15.90 2.50 23.15
CA THR A 141 14.46 2.54 23.41
C THR A 141 13.79 3.69 22.65
N THR A 142 14.32 4.91 22.75
CA THR A 142 13.80 6.07 22.00
C THR A 142 13.98 5.88 20.50
N GLU A 143 15.07 5.26 20.05
CA GLU A 143 15.28 4.92 18.63
C GLU A 143 14.24 3.90 18.14
N ALA A 144 13.92 2.87 18.93
CA ALA A 144 12.89 1.88 18.61
C ALA A 144 11.47 2.49 18.58
N LEU A 145 11.13 3.38 19.52
CA LEU A 145 9.86 4.13 19.50
C LEU A 145 9.77 5.06 18.28
N THR A 146 10.91 5.66 17.88
CA THR A 146 10.97 6.51 16.68
C THR A 146 10.80 5.68 15.40
N ALA A 147 11.39 4.48 15.33
CA ALA A 147 11.18 3.53 14.24
C ALA A 147 9.74 3.01 14.18
N LEU A 148 9.09 2.80 15.33
CA LEU A 148 7.68 2.43 15.43
C LEU A 148 6.78 3.53 14.84
N SER A 149 7.08 4.81 15.10
CA SER A 149 6.41 5.94 14.43
C SER A 149 6.70 6.03 12.92
N ALA A 150 7.65 5.27 12.40
CA ALA A 150 7.92 5.15 10.96
C ALA A 150 7.32 3.87 10.34
N GLY A 151 6.56 3.08 11.11
CA GLY A 151 5.88 1.86 10.65
C GLY A 151 6.67 0.56 10.87
N PHE A 152 7.81 0.60 11.56
CA PHE A 152 8.65 -0.57 11.82
C PHE A 152 8.41 -1.17 13.21
N PRO A 153 8.17 -2.49 13.35
CA PRO A 153 8.08 -3.11 14.65
C PRO A 153 9.45 -3.12 15.35
N ALA A 154 9.44 -2.97 16.67
CA ALA A 154 10.64 -2.73 17.48
C ALA A 154 11.60 -3.93 17.56
N ASP A 155 11.10 -5.16 17.39
CA ASP A 155 11.80 -6.42 17.64
C ASP A 155 11.87 -7.36 16.42
N SER A 156 11.30 -6.93 15.29
CA SER A 156 11.04 -7.79 14.13
C SER A 156 11.25 -7.08 12.80
N LEU A 157 11.28 -7.88 11.73
CA LEU A 157 11.26 -7.41 10.33
C LEU A 157 9.81 -7.35 9.84
N THR A 158 9.53 -6.38 8.98
CA THR A 158 8.33 -6.34 8.14
C THR A 158 8.49 -7.27 6.94
N ASP A 159 7.37 -7.62 6.30
CA ASP A 159 7.38 -8.45 5.09
C ASP A 159 8.15 -7.78 3.93
N GLU A 160 8.09 -6.45 3.83
CA GLU A 160 8.83 -5.65 2.83
C GLU A 160 10.35 -5.70 3.03
N GLU A 161 10.82 -5.75 4.29
CA GLU A 161 12.23 -5.96 4.63
C GLU A 161 12.69 -7.39 4.30
N ILE A 162 11.83 -8.38 4.52
CA ILE A 162 12.11 -9.80 4.21
C ILE A 162 12.19 -10.00 2.69
N ASP A 163 11.23 -9.46 1.92
CA ASP A 163 11.21 -9.56 0.45
C ASP A 163 12.34 -8.76 -0.23
N PHE A 164 12.81 -7.67 0.39
CA PHE A 164 14.04 -6.98 -0.03
C PHE A 164 15.30 -7.81 0.27
N GLY A 165 15.25 -8.74 1.22
CA GLY A 165 16.37 -9.55 1.66
C GLY A 165 17.35 -8.80 2.56
N VAL A 166 16.86 -8.01 3.53
CA VAL A 166 17.73 -7.19 4.41
C VAL A 166 18.67 -8.01 5.31
N CYS A 167 18.36 -9.28 5.53
CA CYS A 167 19.18 -10.26 6.25
C CYS A 167 19.28 -11.54 5.38
N ARG A 168 20.40 -12.26 5.46
CA ARG A 168 20.59 -13.54 4.75
C ARG A 168 19.73 -14.66 5.35
N VAL A 169 19.51 -14.61 6.66
CA VAL A 169 18.63 -15.51 7.40
C VAL A 169 17.74 -14.69 8.34
N VAL A 170 16.46 -15.05 8.44
CA VAL A 170 15.54 -14.42 9.40
C VAL A 170 15.74 -15.05 10.79
N GLY A 171 15.91 -14.20 11.81
CA GLY A 171 16.31 -14.58 13.17
C GLY A 171 17.82 -14.51 13.41
N GLY A 172 18.22 -14.67 14.67
CA GLY A 172 19.63 -14.59 15.09
C GLY A 172 20.20 -13.16 15.12
N PHE A 173 21.52 -13.07 15.31
CA PHE A 173 22.22 -11.80 15.54
C PHE A 173 22.19 -10.86 14.32
N GLU A 174 22.21 -11.37 13.09
CA GLU A 174 22.09 -10.55 11.87
C GLU A 174 20.83 -9.68 11.89
N GLN A 175 19.67 -10.28 12.22
CA GLN A 175 18.40 -9.55 12.34
C GLN A 175 18.42 -8.52 13.47
N VAL A 176 18.95 -8.87 14.65
CA VAL A 176 19.00 -7.94 15.80
C VAL A 176 19.89 -6.74 15.47
N ASN A 177 21.08 -6.99 14.91
CA ASN A 177 22.01 -5.94 14.52
C ASN A 177 21.46 -5.08 13.37
N TYR A 178 20.74 -5.67 12.41
CA TYR A 178 20.00 -4.93 11.39
C TYR A 178 18.93 -4.02 12.00
N ILE A 179 18.10 -4.52 12.92
CA ILE A 179 17.04 -3.73 13.57
C ILE A 179 17.64 -2.52 14.32
N LEU A 180 18.75 -2.71 15.04
CA LEU A 180 19.46 -1.64 15.73
C LEU A 180 19.97 -0.57 14.75
N VAL A 181 20.68 -0.98 13.68
CA VAL A 181 21.20 -0.05 12.65
C VAL A 181 20.06 0.69 11.94
N ARG A 182 18.99 -0.01 11.56
CA ARG A 182 17.78 0.55 10.94
C ARG A 182 17.14 1.62 11.83
N ASN A 183 16.89 1.29 13.10
CA ASN A 183 16.24 2.19 14.05
C ASN A 183 17.09 3.46 14.26
N HIS A 184 18.42 3.30 14.40
CA HIS A 184 19.37 4.40 14.55
C HIS A 184 19.38 5.33 13.33
N ILE A 185 19.38 4.79 12.10
CA ILE A 185 19.31 5.60 10.86
C ILE A 185 17.98 6.37 10.77
N ILE A 186 16.85 5.75 11.10
CA ILE A 186 15.53 6.40 11.10
C ILE A 186 15.50 7.53 12.13
N ALA A 187 15.93 7.26 13.36
CA ALA A 187 16.00 8.27 14.42
C ALA A 187 16.87 9.45 14.00
N LYS A 188 18.06 9.17 13.42
CA LYS A 188 18.98 10.22 12.99
C LYS A 188 18.45 11.10 11.85
N TRP A 189 17.54 10.59 11.03
CA TRP A 189 16.81 11.41 10.06
C TRP A 189 15.62 12.15 10.67
N ARG A 190 14.90 11.53 11.62
CA ARG A 190 13.76 12.15 12.32
C ARG A 190 14.17 13.36 13.18
N ASP A 191 15.39 13.36 13.74
CA ASP A 191 16.06 14.52 14.36
C ASP A 191 15.85 15.79 13.52
N ASN A 192 16.25 15.72 12.24
CA ASN A 192 16.19 16.83 11.30
C ASN A 192 15.81 16.35 9.89
N VAL A 193 14.51 16.11 9.72
CA VAL A 193 13.87 15.67 8.46
C VAL A 193 14.10 16.60 7.26
N SER A 194 14.64 17.80 7.45
CA SER A 194 14.98 18.74 6.38
C SER A 194 16.41 18.58 5.85
N ARG A 195 17.23 17.75 6.48
CA ARG A 195 18.60 17.38 6.04
C ARG A 195 18.60 16.02 5.34
N TRP A 196 19.64 15.77 4.57
CA TRP A 196 19.94 14.47 3.97
C TRP A 196 20.89 13.69 4.88
N VAL A 197 20.43 12.55 5.43
CA VAL A 197 21.35 11.64 6.13
C VAL A 197 22.20 10.88 5.11
N HIS A 198 23.50 11.02 5.23
CA HIS A 198 24.51 10.30 4.44
C HIS A 198 24.88 8.98 5.15
N LYS A 199 25.13 7.91 4.39
CA LYS A 199 25.50 6.60 4.96
C LYS A 199 26.80 6.67 5.77
N GLU A 200 27.69 7.54 5.30
CA GLU A 200 29.01 7.84 5.85
C GLU A 200 28.93 8.34 7.30
N MET A 201 27.80 8.95 7.70
CA MET A 201 27.55 9.44 9.07
C MET A 201 27.45 8.34 10.14
N PHE A 202 27.34 7.07 9.73
CA PHE A 202 27.11 5.92 10.61
C PHE A 202 28.29 4.94 10.63
N VAL A 203 29.32 5.16 9.80
CA VAL A 203 30.45 4.24 9.59
C VAL A 203 31.28 4.04 10.87
N ASP A 204 31.44 5.11 11.67
CA ASP A 204 32.17 5.07 12.94
C ASP A 204 31.33 4.49 14.10
N ALA A 205 30.00 4.47 13.96
CA ALA A 205 29.06 3.99 14.97
C ALA A 205 28.67 2.50 14.80
N VAL A 206 28.92 1.93 13.62
CA VAL A 206 28.65 0.52 13.30
C VAL A 206 29.98 -0.24 13.15
N PRO A 207 30.21 -1.35 13.88
CA PRO A 207 31.43 -2.14 13.74
C PRO A 207 31.72 -2.57 12.29
N GLN A 208 33.00 -2.62 11.91
CA GLN A 208 33.41 -2.85 10.51
C GLN A 208 32.88 -4.17 9.93
N HIS A 209 32.78 -5.24 10.73
CA HIS A 209 32.20 -6.51 10.29
C HIS A 209 30.68 -6.42 10.01
N CYS A 210 29.99 -5.42 10.57
CA CYS A 210 28.58 -5.11 10.32
C CYS A 210 28.37 -4.04 9.24
N HIS A 211 29.40 -3.55 8.54
CA HIS A 211 29.21 -2.53 7.49
C HIS A 211 28.32 -2.98 6.34
N TYR A 212 28.21 -4.29 6.06
CA TYR A 212 27.24 -4.82 5.09
C TYR A 212 25.78 -4.67 5.56
N ILE A 213 25.53 -4.67 6.87
CA ILE A 213 24.22 -4.42 7.47
C ILE A 213 23.86 -2.94 7.33
N LEU A 214 24.82 -2.04 7.59
CA LEU A 214 24.68 -0.60 7.36
C LEU A 214 24.40 -0.28 5.87
N ASP A 215 25.16 -0.87 4.95
CA ASP A 215 24.88 -0.77 3.51
C ASP A 215 23.45 -1.19 3.19
N THR A 216 23.01 -2.34 3.70
CA THR A 216 21.70 -2.91 3.36
C THR A 216 20.55 -2.10 3.97
N ALA A 217 20.64 -1.73 5.24
CA ALA A 217 19.65 -0.89 5.92
C ALA A 217 19.54 0.52 5.30
N TYR A 218 20.67 1.18 5.02
CA TYR A 218 20.65 2.49 4.37
C TYR A 218 20.06 2.41 2.96
N ASN A 219 20.47 1.42 2.16
CA ASN A 219 19.94 1.24 0.81
C ASN A 219 18.44 0.92 0.80
N TYR A 220 17.96 0.08 1.72
CA TYR A 220 16.54 -0.22 1.90
C TYR A 220 15.74 1.05 2.26
N LEU A 221 16.05 1.67 3.40
CA LEU A 221 15.33 2.83 3.93
C LEU A 221 15.32 4.00 2.94
N ASN A 222 16.44 4.22 2.24
CA ASN A 222 16.53 5.27 1.23
C ASN A 222 15.74 4.92 -0.04
N THR A 223 15.77 3.67 -0.52
CA THR A 223 15.08 3.26 -1.77
C THR A 223 13.56 3.24 -1.60
N TYR A 224 13.05 2.78 -0.46
CA TYR A 224 11.62 2.78 -0.14
C TYR A 224 11.12 4.15 0.37
N GLY A 225 12.03 5.08 0.68
CA GLY A 225 11.66 6.45 1.07
C GLY A 225 11.16 6.56 2.50
N TYR A 226 11.69 5.73 3.41
CA TYR A 226 11.51 5.89 4.87
C TYR A 226 12.40 6.98 5.46
N ILE A 227 13.49 7.32 4.76
CA ILE A 227 14.40 8.46 5.03
C ILE A 227 14.60 9.28 3.76
N ASN A 228 15.14 10.49 3.90
CA ASN A 228 15.59 11.33 2.78
C ASN A 228 14.50 11.63 1.71
N PHE A 229 13.23 11.66 2.11
CA PHE A 229 12.08 11.94 1.23
C PHE A 229 11.52 13.35 1.42
N GLY A 230 10.79 13.84 0.41
CA GLY A 230 9.97 15.04 0.53
C GLY A 230 10.44 16.25 -0.29
N VAL A 231 10.45 17.42 0.36
CA VAL A 231 10.40 18.75 -0.28
C VAL A 231 11.35 19.79 0.33
N ALA A 232 12.13 19.46 1.37
CA ALA A 232 13.17 20.35 1.89
C ALA A 232 14.24 20.68 0.82
N PRO A 233 14.89 21.86 0.83
CA PRO A 233 15.84 22.27 -0.20
C PRO A 233 16.97 21.26 -0.46
N GLU A 234 17.64 20.80 0.60
CA GLU A 234 18.74 19.83 0.51
C GLU A 234 18.31 18.45 -0.04
N ILE A 235 17.03 18.12 0.08
CA ILE A 235 16.42 16.90 -0.49
C ILE A 235 16.04 17.12 -1.96
N LYS A 236 15.55 18.32 -2.32
CA LYS A 236 15.33 18.72 -3.72
C LYS A 236 16.64 18.71 -4.52
N GLU A 237 17.74 19.19 -3.93
CA GLU A 237 19.08 19.21 -4.54
C GLU A 237 19.65 17.82 -4.90
N LYS A 238 19.16 16.74 -4.28
CA LYS A 238 19.56 15.37 -4.68
C LYS A 238 18.72 14.81 -5.84
N ILE A 239 17.70 15.52 -6.32
CA ILE A 239 16.98 15.15 -7.54
C ILE A 239 17.80 15.65 -8.74
N PRO A 240 18.27 14.79 -9.66
CA PRO A 240 19.06 15.22 -10.82
C PRO A 240 18.26 16.18 -11.71
N ALA A 241 18.83 17.35 -12.01
CA ALA A 241 18.20 18.35 -12.85
C ALA A 241 17.93 17.87 -14.28
N GLU A 242 18.78 16.98 -14.80
CA GLU A 242 18.60 16.33 -16.11
C GLU A 242 18.64 14.80 -15.97
N PRO A 243 17.63 14.05 -16.44
CA PRO A 243 17.63 12.60 -16.43
C PRO A 243 18.68 12.01 -17.37
N SER A 244 19.64 11.23 -16.85
CA SER A 244 20.69 10.64 -17.69
C SER A 244 20.11 9.76 -18.81
N ASN A 245 20.52 10.01 -20.06
CA ASN A 245 19.87 9.46 -21.26
C ASN A 245 19.79 7.93 -21.33
N ASN A 246 20.66 7.21 -20.62
CA ASN A 246 20.72 5.74 -20.59
C ASN A 246 19.76 5.09 -19.57
N ARG A 247 18.88 5.86 -18.93
CA ARG A 247 17.92 5.37 -17.92
C ARG A 247 16.52 5.16 -18.50
N LEU A 248 15.79 4.20 -17.92
CA LEU A 248 14.45 3.82 -18.35
C LEU A 248 13.44 4.96 -18.21
N ARG A 249 12.45 4.99 -19.10
CA ARG A 249 11.31 5.92 -19.11
C ARG A 249 10.13 5.35 -18.34
N ILE A 250 9.60 6.13 -17.40
CA ILE A 250 8.44 5.81 -16.58
C ILE A 250 7.31 6.78 -16.91
N LEU A 251 6.14 6.24 -17.23
CA LEU A 251 4.92 7.01 -17.43
C LEU A 251 4.03 6.88 -16.19
N ILE A 252 3.59 7.98 -15.61
CA ILE A 252 2.73 7.97 -14.42
C ILE A 252 1.37 8.56 -14.82
N ILE A 253 0.28 7.84 -14.55
CA ILE A 253 -1.08 8.26 -14.91
C ILE A 253 -1.77 8.81 -13.65
N GLY A 254 -1.84 10.13 -13.56
CA GLY A 254 -2.37 10.91 -12.43
C GLY A 254 -1.28 11.68 -11.66
N ALA A 255 -1.53 12.95 -11.38
CA ALA A 255 -0.70 13.84 -10.55
C ALA A 255 -1.32 14.06 -9.15
N GLY A 256 -2.02 13.05 -8.61
CA GLY A 256 -2.40 12.99 -7.19
C GLY A 256 -1.20 12.66 -6.29
N LEU A 257 -1.38 12.64 -4.96
CA LEU A 257 -0.26 12.42 -4.02
C LEU A 257 0.56 11.15 -4.31
N ALA A 258 -0.08 10.05 -4.72
CA ALA A 258 0.60 8.82 -5.13
C ALA A 258 1.54 9.04 -6.33
N GLY A 259 1.01 9.60 -7.42
CA GLY A 259 1.78 9.87 -8.63
C GLY A 259 2.89 10.90 -8.41
N LEU A 260 2.66 11.92 -7.58
CA LEU A 260 3.68 12.91 -7.22
C LEU A 260 4.79 12.32 -6.34
N ALA A 261 4.44 11.54 -5.31
CA ALA A 261 5.42 10.86 -4.46
C ALA A 261 6.29 9.90 -5.28
N ALA A 262 5.66 9.07 -6.13
CA ALA A 262 6.34 8.17 -7.03
C ALA A 262 7.25 8.92 -8.01
N ALA A 263 6.77 10.02 -8.62
CA ALA A 263 7.54 10.80 -9.59
C ALA A 263 8.82 11.36 -8.97
N ARG A 264 8.74 12.00 -7.79
CA ARG A 264 9.90 12.53 -7.07
C ARG A 264 10.90 11.43 -6.72
N GLN A 265 10.40 10.30 -6.20
CA GLN A 265 11.24 9.18 -5.79
C GLN A 265 11.95 8.52 -6.99
N LEU A 266 11.25 8.35 -8.12
CA LEU A 266 11.82 7.81 -9.36
C LEU A 266 12.85 8.76 -9.98
N LEU A 267 12.58 10.07 -10.03
CA LEU A 267 13.56 11.07 -10.49
C LEU A 267 14.83 11.03 -9.61
N ARG A 268 14.68 10.99 -8.28
CA ARG A 268 15.77 10.87 -7.29
C ARG A 268 16.58 9.58 -7.46
N LEU A 269 15.91 8.47 -7.81
CA LEU A 269 16.56 7.19 -8.16
C LEU A 269 17.18 7.19 -9.59
N GLY A 270 17.04 8.29 -10.34
CA GLY A 270 17.67 8.52 -11.64
C GLY A 270 16.86 8.02 -12.85
N PHE A 271 15.55 7.80 -12.72
CA PHE A 271 14.68 7.43 -13.85
C PHE A 271 14.22 8.65 -14.64
N ARG A 272 13.90 8.45 -15.92
CA ARG A 272 13.24 9.47 -16.75
C ARG A 272 11.73 9.38 -16.48
N VAL A 273 11.11 10.40 -15.90
CA VAL A 273 9.68 10.38 -15.56
C VAL A 273 8.87 11.30 -16.48
N THR A 274 7.61 10.96 -16.73
CA THR A 274 6.60 11.89 -17.25
C THR A 274 5.25 11.55 -16.62
N VAL A 275 4.58 12.55 -16.06
CA VAL A 275 3.25 12.39 -15.44
C VAL A 275 2.19 12.91 -16.41
N LEU A 276 1.15 12.13 -16.66
CA LEU A 276 -0.02 12.52 -17.45
C LEU A 276 -1.20 12.77 -16.50
N GLU A 277 -1.71 14.00 -16.47
CA GLU A 277 -2.82 14.41 -15.60
C GLU A 277 -4.00 14.88 -16.47
N GLY A 278 -5.19 14.34 -16.21
CA GLY A 278 -6.39 14.67 -16.99
C GLY A 278 -6.92 16.08 -16.70
N ARG A 279 -6.69 16.59 -15.49
CA ARG A 279 -7.09 17.93 -15.04
C ARG A 279 -6.08 18.99 -15.46
N LYS A 280 -6.49 20.26 -15.37
CA LYS A 280 -5.61 21.44 -15.44
C LYS A 280 -4.85 21.77 -14.15
N ARG A 281 -4.73 20.80 -13.22
CA ARG A 281 -4.07 20.97 -11.91
C ARG A 281 -3.58 19.62 -11.35
N ALA A 282 -2.56 19.66 -10.50
CA ALA A 282 -2.16 18.52 -9.68
C ALA A 282 -3.08 18.30 -8.46
N GLY A 283 -2.76 17.29 -7.65
CA GLY A 283 -3.38 16.96 -6.36
C GLY A 283 -4.57 16.00 -6.44
N GLY A 284 -5.30 15.99 -7.56
CA GLY A 284 -6.47 15.13 -7.75
C GLY A 284 -7.53 15.37 -6.67
N ARG A 285 -7.71 14.40 -5.76
CA ARG A 285 -8.62 14.47 -4.60
C ARG A 285 -8.09 15.29 -3.42
N VAL A 286 -6.83 15.73 -3.45
CA VAL A 286 -6.36 16.83 -2.60
C VAL A 286 -6.54 18.11 -3.39
N TYR A 287 -7.44 18.98 -2.94
CA TYR A 287 -7.80 20.20 -3.66
C TYR A 287 -8.22 21.32 -2.70
N THR A 288 -7.29 22.26 -2.49
CA THR A 288 -7.61 23.57 -1.94
C THR A 288 -8.05 24.50 -3.06
N LYS A 289 -9.16 25.22 -2.86
CA LYS A 289 -9.53 26.40 -3.64
C LYS A 289 -9.31 27.64 -2.79
N LYS A 290 -8.56 28.62 -3.30
CA LYS A 290 -8.57 29.97 -2.73
C LYS A 290 -9.94 30.60 -3.03
N MET A 291 -10.63 31.03 -1.99
CA MET A 291 -11.90 31.74 -2.06
C MET A 291 -11.63 33.19 -1.64
N GLU A 292 -12.16 34.14 -2.39
CA GLU A 292 -11.86 35.57 -2.24
C GLU A 292 -13.14 36.37 -2.51
N ALA A 293 -13.26 37.49 -1.81
CA ALA A 293 -14.24 38.52 -2.17
C ALA A 293 -13.79 39.32 -3.41
N GLY A 294 -14.75 39.92 -4.10
CA GLY A 294 -14.47 40.89 -5.17
C GLY A 294 -13.90 42.21 -4.63
N GLU A 295 -13.57 43.13 -5.54
CA GLU A 295 -13.01 44.44 -5.20
C GLU A 295 -13.85 45.17 -4.15
N GLY A 296 -13.19 45.63 -3.08
CA GLY A 296 -13.81 46.36 -1.96
C GLY A 296 -13.90 45.57 -0.65
N ASN A 297 -13.83 44.23 -0.66
CA ASN A 297 -13.89 43.41 0.56
C ASN A 297 -12.58 42.59 0.75
N ARG A 298 -12.15 42.42 2.00
CA ARG A 298 -10.87 41.79 2.37
C ARG A 298 -10.97 40.30 2.73
N ALA A 299 -12.18 39.74 2.78
CA ALA A 299 -12.36 38.33 3.12
C ALA A 299 -11.71 37.42 2.05
N SER A 300 -10.77 36.57 2.47
CA SER A 300 -10.10 35.56 1.66
C SER A 300 -9.81 34.34 2.54
N ALA A 301 -10.02 33.13 2.01
CA ALA A 301 -9.77 31.89 2.73
C ALA A 301 -9.33 30.74 1.80
N SER A 302 -8.61 29.77 2.35
CA SER A 302 -8.15 28.56 1.65
C SER A 302 -9.04 27.36 2.00
N ALA A 303 -9.95 26.97 1.10
CA ALA A 303 -10.93 25.92 1.34
C ALA A 303 -10.50 24.56 0.78
N ASP A 304 -10.29 23.55 1.65
CA ASP A 304 -10.02 22.18 1.24
C ASP A 304 -11.32 21.43 0.89
N LEU A 305 -11.64 21.45 -0.41
CA LEU A 305 -12.81 20.83 -1.02
C LEU A 305 -12.68 19.29 -1.14
N GLY A 306 -11.47 18.77 -0.98
CA GLY A 306 -11.15 17.35 -0.97
C GLY A 306 -10.60 16.90 0.38
N GLY A 307 -9.51 16.11 0.37
CA GLY A 307 -8.80 15.69 1.58
C GLY A 307 -8.30 16.89 2.41
N SER A 308 -8.80 17.02 3.64
CA SER A 308 -8.60 18.18 4.51
C SER A 308 -7.81 17.88 5.79
N VAL A 309 -8.02 16.74 6.44
CA VAL A 309 -7.38 16.43 7.73
C VAL A 309 -6.09 15.62 7.54
N LEU A 310 -5.02 16.01 8.21
CA LEU A 310 -3.84 15.17 8.46
C LEU A 310 -4.06 14.42 9.77
N THR A 311 -4.40 13.14 9.69
CA THR A 311 -4.61 12.28 10.85
C THR A 311 -3.27 11.72 11.35
N GLY A 312 -2.96 11.88 12.64
CA GLY A 312 -1.86 11.17 13.28
C GLY A 312 -0.47 11.75 13.05
N THR A 313 -0.19 12.94 13.56
CA THR A 313 1.03 13.71 13.20
C THR A 313 2.37 13.05 13.52
N LEU A 314 2.45 12.03 14.38
CA LEU A 314 3.71 11.33 14.68
C LEU A 314 4.06 10.31 13.59
N GLY A 315 3.05 9.60 13.07
CA GLY A 315 3.20 8.59 12.02
C GLY A 315 3.13 9.17 10.60
N ASN A 316 2.34 10.23 10.43
CA ASN A 316 1.92 10.68 9.10
C ASN A 316 3.03 11.39 8.32
N PRO A 317 3.48 10.86 7.15
CA PRO A 317 4.55 11.46 6.36
C PRO A 317 4.19 12.87 5.83
N LEU A 318 2.90 13.23 5.76
CA LEU A 318 2.47 14.57 5.37
C LEU A 318 2.73 15.60 6.48
N GLY A 319 2.76 15.16 7.75
CA GLY A 319 3.24 15.99 8.87
C GLY A 319 4.74 16.28 8.76
N ILE A 320 5.52 15.33 8.24
CA ILE A 320 6.94 15.54 7.91
C ILE A 320 7.09 16.56 6.77
N LEU A 321 6.27 16.47 5.71
CA LEU A 321 6.27 17.48 4.64
C LEU A 321 5.87 18.88 5.17
N ALA A 322 4.90 18.97 6.07
CA ALA A 322 4.53 20.24 6.72
C ALA A 322 5.70 20.83 7.52
N LYS A 323 6.40 20.01 8.33
CA LYS A 323 7.62 20.40 9.06
C LYS A 323 8.75 20.85 8.11
N GLN A 324 8.97 20.15 7.00
CA GLN A 324 9.96 20.53 5.96
C GLN A 324 9.63 21.87 5.28
N LEU A 325 8.34 22.23 5.18
CA LEU A 325 7.86 23.50 4.60
C LEU A 325 7.71 24.63 5.63
N GLY A 326 8.03 24.40 6.91
CA GLY A 326 7.76 25.37 7.98
C GLY A 326 6.27 25.71 8.16
N CYS A 327 5.37 24.85 7.69
CA CYS A 327 3.93 25.08 7.77
C CYS A 327 3.40 24.68 9.15
N LEU A 328 2.59 25.56 9.74
CA LEU A 328 1.89 25.27 10.99
C LEU A 328 0.82 24.20 10.78
N LEU A 329 0.84 23.21 11.65
CA LEU A 329 -0.25 22.26 11.86
C LEU A 329 -1.08 22.76 13.04
N TYR A 330 -2.39 22.85 12.83
CA TYR A 330 -3.35 23.25 13.86
C TYR A 330 -4.13 22.01 14.28
N LYS A 331 -4.02 21.60 15.56
CA LYS A 331 -4.87 20.55 16.12
C LYS A 331 -6.32 20.98 15.95
N VAL A 332 -7.14 20.10 15.39
CA VAL A 332 -8.59 20.28 15.38
C VAL A 332 -9.11 19.93 16.77
N GLY A 333 -9.88 20.83 17.38
CA GLY A 333 -10.39 20.67 18.75
C GLY A 333 -11.37 19.52 18.91
N ASP A 334 -11.33 18.89 20.09
CA ASP A 334 -12.07 17.67 20.42
C ASP A 334 -13.56 17.94 20.75
N LYS A 335 -14.04 19.18 20.61
CA LYS A 335 -15.42 19.62 20.92
C LYS A 335 -16.27 19.75 19.66
N CYS A 336 -17.39 19.04 19.62
CA CYS A 336 -18.40 19.15 18.56
C CYS A 336 -19.81 19.27 19.16
N PRO A 337 -20.23 20.45 19.65
CA PRO A 337 -21.59 20.64 20.15
C PRO A 337 -22.64 20.31 19.08
N LEU A 338 -23.73 19.65 19.48
CA LEU A 338 -24.86 19.34 18.62
C LEU A 338 -25.98 20.38 18.77
N PHE A 339 -26.66 20.68 17.67
CA PHE A 339 -27.83 21.55 17.62
C PHE A 339 -29.08 20.80 17.15
N GLY A 340 -30.19 21.03 17.84
CA GLY A 340 -31.50 20.45 17.53
C GLY A 340 -32.15 21.07 16.28
N LEU A 341 -33.29 20.49 15.88
CA LEU A 341 -34.09 20.91 14.71
C LEU A 341 -34.67 22.34 14.85
N ASP A 342 -34.68 22.87 16.06
CA ASP A 342 -35.12 24.23 16.42
C ASP A 342 -33.93 25.18 16.65
N GLY A 343 -32.71 24.76 16.27
CA GLY A 343 -31.48 25.52 16.40
C GLY A 343 -30.92 25.64 17.83
N LYS A 344 -31.55 25.06 18.85
CA LYS A 344 -31.03 25.10 20.22
C LYS A 344 -29.85 24.14 20.41
N PRO A 345 -28.87 24.47 21.28
CA PRO A 345 -27.87 23.50 21.70
C PRO A 345 -28.53 22.34 22.44
N VAL A 346 -28.00 21.15 22.19
CA VAL A 346 -28.38 19.89 22.82
C VAL A 346 -27.98 19.84 24.30
N ASP A 347 -28.74 19.10 25.11
CA ASP A 347 -28.32 18.75 26.46
C ASP A 347 -27.13 17.77 26.46
N LYS A 348 -26.07 18.11 27.20
CA LYS A 348 -24.82 17.35 27.19
C LYS A 348 -24.94 15.97 27.84
N GLU A 349 -25.79 15.79 28.86
CA GLU A 349 -25.96 14.49 29.49
C GLU A 349 -26.67 13.52 28.52
N MET A 350 -27.61 14.02 27.71
CA MET A 350 -28.20 13.24 26.62
C MET A 350 -27.18 12.89 25.52
N ASP A 351 -26.35 13.85 25.09
CA ASP A 351 -25.31 13.63 24.06
C ASP A 351 -24.31 12.54 24.49
N ASP A 352 -23.68 12.71 25.66
CA ASP A 352 -22.76 11.74 26.27
C ASP A 352 -23.39 10.33 26.38
N LYS A 353 -24.67 10.28 26.74
CA LYS A 353 -25.44 9.04 26.94
C LYS A 353 -25.79 8.35 25.62
N VAL A 354 -26.12 9.08 24.56
CA VAL A 354 -26.39 8.45 23.25
C VAL A 354 -25.09 8.01 22.59
N GLU A 355 -23.99 8.78 22.70
CA GLU A 355 -22.67 8.36 22.21
C GLU A 355 -22.22 7.05 22.90
N ALA A 356 -22.34 6.96 24.22
CA ALA A 356 -22.04 5.74 24.98
C ALA A 356 -22.89 4.54 24.54
N ASN A 357 -24.18 4.75 24.21
CA ASN A 357 -25.03 3.69 23.67
C ASN A 357 -24.67 3.30 22.23
N PHE A 358 -24.30 4.27 21.38
CA PHE A 358 -23.82 4.03 20.02
C PHE A 358 -22.55 3.19 19.99
N ASN A 359 -21.58 3.51 20.84
CA ASN A 359 -20.35 2.73 20.99
C ASN A 359 -20.64 1.30 21.48
N ARG A 360 -21.59 1.14 22.41
CA ARG A 360 -22.06 -0.19 22.87
C ARG A 360 -22.72 -1.01 21.76
N LEU A 361 -23.31 -0.38 20.74
CA LEU A 361 -23.85 -1.06 19.55
C LEU A 361 -22.74 -1.49 18.58
N LEU A 362 -21.68 -0.68 18.42
CA LEU A 362 -20.47 -1.08 17.68
C LEU A 362 -19.73 -2.25 18.38
N ASP A 363 -19.67 -2.26 19.72
CA ASP A 363 -19.17 -3.39 20.50
C ASP A 363 -20.00 -4.67 20.27
N LYS A 364 -21.34 -4.55 20.25
CA LYS A 364 -22.23 -5.67 19.91
C LYS A 364 -21.97 -6.17 18.49
N ALA A 365 -21.77 -5.29 17.51
CA ALA A 365 -21.41 -5.67 16.14
C ALA A 365 -20.05 -6.40 16.08
N SER A 366 -19.06 -5.89 16.83
CA SER A 366 -17.73 -6.47 16.94
C SER A 366 -17.74 -7.86 17.61
N ARG A 367 -18.67 -8.11 18.55
CA ARG A 367 -18.91 -9.44 19.14
C ARG A 367 -19.68 -10.36 18.18
N LEU A 368 -20.70 -9.85 17.49
CA LEU A 368 -21.51 -10.64 16.54
C LEU A 368 -20.64 -11.24 15.43
N ARG A 369 -19.78 -10.44 14.78
CA ARG A 369 -18.86 -10.97 13.75
C ARG A 369 -17.91 -12.04 14.28
N GLN A 370 -17.48 -11.96 15.54
CA GLN A 370 -16.62 -12.97 16.16
C GLN A 370 -17.36 -14.30 16.42
N LEU A 371 -18.66 -14.24 16.70
CA LEU A 371 -19.52 -15.42 16.85
C LEU A 371 -19.90 -16.03 15.49
N MET A 372 -20.06 -15.21 14.45
CA MET A 372 -20.41 -15.64 13.09
C MET A 372 -19.22 -16.17 12.27
N GLY A 373 -18.01 -15.71 12.55
CA GLY A 373 -16.82 -16.08 11.77
C GLY A 373 -16.97 -15.70 10.30
N ASP A 374 -16.65 -16.63 9.40
CA ASP A 374 -16.67 -16.43 7.95
C ASP A 374 -18.05 -15.98 7.41
N ALA A 375 -19.15 -16.32 8.09
CA ALA A 375 -20.50 -15.89 7.70
C ALA A 375 -20.75 -14.37 7.88
N ALA A 376 -19.89 -13.64 8.58
CA ALA A 376 -20.00 -12.19 8.72
C ALA A 376 -19.59 -11.41 7.44
N VAL A 377 -18.97 -12.08 6.46
CA VAL A 377 -18.47 -11.44 5.22
C VAL A 377 -19.61 -10.99 4.30
N ASP A 378 -20.72 -11.73 4.30
CA ASP A 378 -21.92 -11.48 3.50
C ASP A 378 -22.94 -10.53 4.19
N ILE A 379 -22.63 -10.03 5.40
CA ILE A 379 -23.51 -9.16 6.18
C ILE A 379 -22.99 -7.72 6.20
N SER A 380 -23.91 -6.76 6.15
CA SER A 380 -23.60 -5.33 6.28
C SER A 380 -23.58 -4.86 7.73
N LEU A 381 -22.74 -3.87 8.04
CA LEU A 381 -22.71 -3.22 9.35
C LEU A 381 -24.06 -2.53 9.65
N GLY A 382 -24.71 -1.96 8.62
CA GLY A 382 -26.05 -1.37 8.74
C GLY A 382 -27.06 -2.38 9.27
N SER A 383 -27.17 -3.55 8.64
CA SER A 383 -28.11 -4.61 9.04
C SER A 383 -27.89 -5.11 10.48
N ALA A 384 -26.64 -5.15 10.95
CA ALA A 384 -26.34 -5.48 12.34
C ALA A 384 -26.78 -4.36 13.31
N LEU A 385 -26.48 -3.10 12.99
CA LEU A 385 -26.85 -1.93 13.80
C LEU A 385 -28.37 -1.69 13.83
N GLU A 386 -29.06 -1.96 12.72
CA GLU A 386 -30.53 -1.96 12.61
C GLU A 386 -31.13 -3.06 13.50
N THR A 387 -30.66 -4.31 13.37
CA THR A 387 -31.12 -5.45 14.21
C THR A 387 -30.92 -5.20 15.71
N PHE A 388 -29.85 -4.52 16.13
CA PHE A 388 -29.65 -4.19 17.54
C PHE A 388 -30.48 -3.00 18.01
N TRP A 389 -30.92 -2.12 17.11
CA TRP A 389 -31.72 -0.93 17.43
C TRP A 389 -33.19 -1.29 17.66
N ASP A 390 -33.75 -2.16 16.81
CA ASP A 390 -35.12 -2.68 16.94
C ASP A 390 -35.35 -3.47 18.25
N VAL A 391 -34.28 -3.79 18.97
CA VAL A 391 -34.24 -4.55 20.23
C VAL A 391 -33.96 -3.63 21.46
N LEU A 392 -33.91 -2.31 21.28
CA LEU A 392 -33.80 -1.35 22.38
C LEU A 392 -35.17 -0.83 22.82
N ASP A 393 -35.60 -1.23 24.02
CA ASP A 393 -36.81 -0.70 24.66
C ASP A 393 -36.72 0.82 24.93
N ASN A 394 -37.87 1.49 24.85
CA ASN A 394 -38.10 2.88 25.26
C ASN A 394 -37.26 3.97 24.55
N VAL A 395 -36.89 3.76 23.28
CA VAL A 395 -36.34 4.82 22.43
C VAL A 395 -37.41 5.89 22.13
N ASN A 396 -37.19 7.13 22.55
CA ASN A 396 -38.04 8.27 22.17
C ASN A 396 -37.60 8.90 20.82
N ALA A 397 -38.47 9.68 20.17
CA ALA A 397 -38.19 10.28 18.86
C ALA A 397 -36.95 11.20 18.86
N GLU A 398 -36.66 11.84 19.99
CA GLU A 398 -35.46 12.67 20.20
C GLU A 398 -34.17 11.83 20.16
N THR A 399 -34.16 10.67 20.83
CA THR A 399 -33.03 9.71 20.82
C THR A 399 -32.75 9.17 19.41
N ILE A 400 -33.77 9.02 18.56
CA ILE A 400 -33.61 8.61 17.16
C ILE A 400 -32.80 9.64 16.37
N ASN A 401 -33.00 10.94 16.62
CA ASN A 401 -32.30 12.01 15.90
C ASN A 401 -30.80 12.03 16.22
N PHE A 402 -30.42 11.76 17.48
CA PHE A 402 -29.03 11.55 17.88
C PHE A 402 -28.41 10.32 17.22
N TYR A 403 -29.12 9.19 17.23
CA TYR A 403 -28.63 7.96 16.59
C TYR A 403 -28.45 8.15 15.08
N ASN A 404 -29.40 8.79 14.41
CA ASN A 404 -29.28 9.21 13.01
C ASN A 404 -28.00 10.03 12.77
N TRP A 405 -27.65 10.96 13.68
CA TRP A 405 -26.45 11.77 13.56
C TRP A 405 -25.15 10.96 13.73
N HIS A 406 -25.07 10.06 14.72
CA HIS A 406 -23.89 9.18 14.86
C HIS A 406 -23.75 8.20 13.67
N LEU A 407 -24.87 7.66 13.15
CA LEU A 407 -24.87 6.87 11.92
C LEU A 407 -24.40 7.70 10.72
N ALA A 408 -24.83 8.97 10.59
CA ALA A 408 -24.36 9.88 9.55
C ALA A 408 -22.84 10.17 9.66
N ASN A 409 -22.30 10.27 10.87
CA ASN A 409 -20.87 10.43 11.11
C ASN A 409 -20.06 9.17 10.71
N LEU A 410 -20.60 7.97 11.00
CA LEU A 410 -20.05 6.69 10.56
C LEU A 410 -20.09 6.56 9.02
N GLU A 411 -21.16 7.02 8.37
CA GLU A 411 -21.28 7.07 6.90
C GLU A 411 -20.33 8.10 6.27
N TYR A 412 -20.15 9.28 6.88
CA TYR A 412 -19.18 10.30 6.47
C TYR A 412 -17.76 9.74 6.44
N ALA A 413 -17.31 9.19 7.56
CA ALA A 413 -15.95 8.71 7.72
C ALA A 413 -15.60 7.55 6.77
N ASN A 414 -16.58 6.70 6.42
CA ASN A 414 -16.42 5.62 5.43
C ASN A 414 -16.77 6.07 3.98
N ALA A 415 -17.34 7.27 3.81
CA ALA A 415 -18.04 7.73 2.61
C ALA A 415 -19.04 6.71 2.04
N SER A 416 -19.61 5.83 2.85
CA SER A 416 -20.40 4.67 2.40
C SER A 416 -21.74 4.60 3.09
N LEU A 417 -22.68 3.87 2.48
CA LEU A 417 -23.92 3.51 3.16
C LEU A 417 -23.63 2.34 4.10
N LEU A 418 -24.15 2.36 5.33
CA LEU A 418 -23.89 1.28 6.29
C LEU A 418 -24.41 -0.08 5.78
N SER A 419 -25.50 -0.06 5.01
CA SER A 419 -26.08 -1.21 4.32
C SER A 419 -25.19 -1.83 3.21
N LYS A 420 -24.07 -1.18 2.86
CA LYS A 420 -23.08 -1.67 1.89
C LYS A 420 -21.71 -1.99 2.50
N LEU A 421 -21.48 -1.60 3.76
CA LEU A 421 -20.20 -1.67 4.45
C LEU A 421 -20.06 -3.04 5.16
N SER A 422 -18.97 -3.80 4.95
CA SER A 422 -18.85 -5.19 5.43
C SER A 422 -18.76 -5.30 6.95
N LEU A 423 -19.69 -6.01 7.61
CA LEU A 423 -19.65 -6.26 9.06
C LEU A 423 -18.34 -6.92 9.51
N ALA A 424 -17.75 -7.80 8.69
CA ALA A 424 -16.51 -8.48 9.01
C ALA A 424 -15.28 -7.55 9.05
N PHE A 425 -15.15 -6.65 8.07
CA PHE A 425 -13.85 -6.05 7.69
C PHE A 425 -13.84 -4.51 7.54
N TRP A 426 -14.93 -3.82 7.88
CA TRP A 426 -15.04 -2.37 7.70
C TRP A 426 -14.00 -1.52 8.47
N ASP A 427 -13.47 -2.05 9.57
CA ASP A 427 -12.51 -1.44 10.50
C ASP A 427 -11.09 -2.02 10.38
N GLN A 428 -10.81 -2.78 9.30
CA GLN A 428 -9.55 -3.54 9.20
C GLN A 428 -8.26 -2.69 9.14
N ASP A 429 -8.39 -1.37 8.95
CA ASP A 429 -7.30 -0.39 9.02
C ASP A 429 -7.01 0.13 10.45
N ASP A 430 -7.95 0.00 11.39
CA ASP A 430 -7.83 0.53 12.76
C ASP A 430 -6.56 0.06 13.52
N PRO A 431 -6.09 -1.20 13.38
CA PRO A 431 -4.84 -1.65 14.01
C PRO A 431 -3.56 -0.95 13.50
N TYR A 432 -3.67 -0.08 12.49
CA TYR A 432 -2.58 0.66 11.87
C TYR A 432 -2.71 2.19 12.05
N ASP A 433 -3.65 2.68 12.86
CA ASP A 433 -3.83 4.13 13.05
C ASP A 433 -2.53 4.84 13.49
N MET A 434 -2.36 6.06 13.02
CA MET A 434 -1.17 6.85 13.23
C MET A 434 -1.31 7.71 14.49
N GLY A 435 -0.43 7.51 15.46
CA GLY A 435 -0.45 8.27 16.71
C GLY A 435 -0.20 9.78 16.52
N GLY A 436 -0.68 10.57 17.47
CA GLY A 436 -0.64 12.04 17.46
C GLY A 436 -1.96 12.67 17.05
N ASP A 437 -2.08 13.98 17.26
CA ASP A 437 -3.34 14.70 17.00
C ASP A 437 -3.77 14.64 15.52
N HIS A 438 -5.06 14.87 15.31
CA HIS A 438 -5.64 15.15 14.00
C HIS A 438 -5.56 16.66 13.72
N CYS A 439 -4.98 17.04 12.58
CA CYS A 439 -4.61 18.44 12.31
C CYS A 439 -5.10 18.95 10.95
N PHE A 440 -5.39 20.24 10.88
CA PHE A 440 -5.43 20.99 9.62
C PHE A 440 -4.06 21.59 9.30
N LEU A 441 -3.78 21.76 8.01
CA LEU A 441 -2.61 22.52 7.54
C LEU A 441 -3.01 23.99 7.33
N ALA A 442 -2.33 24.93 7.99
CA ALA A 442 -2.64 26.35 7.86
C ALA A 442 -2.49 26.82 6.40
N GLY A 443 -3.56 27.31 5.79
CA GLY A 443 -3.65 27.69 4.37
C GLY A 443 -3.86 26.53 3.39
N GLY A 444 -4.27 25.35 3.85
CA GLY A 444 -4.78 24.24 3.04
C GLY A 444 -3.74 23.30 2.41
N ASN A 445 -4.15 22.04 2.20
CA ASN A 445 -3.29 20.93 1.78
C ASN A 445 -2.72 21.06 0.36
N GLY A 446 -3.24 21.99 -0.44
CA GLY A 446 -2.69 22.39 -1.73
C GLY A 446 -1.25 22.88 -1.65
N LYS A 447 -0.79 23.38 -0.50
CA LYS A 447 0.63 23.67 -0.24
C LYS A 447 1.52 22.43 -0.38
N LEU A 448 1.08 21.28 0.14
CA LEU A 448 1.79 20.01 -0.01
C LEU A 448 1.82 19.57 -1.47
N VAL A 449 0.69 19.69 -2.17
CA VAL A 449 0.57 19.37 -3.60
C VAL A 449 1.51 20.23 -4.44
N GLN A 450 1.56 21.54 -4.19
CA GLN A 450 2.43 22.48 -4.90
C GLN A 450 3.91 22.14 -4.69
N ALA A 451 4.33 21.94 -3.44
CA ALA A 451 5.72 21.59 -3.11
C ALA A 451 6.15 20.21 -3.65
N LEU A 452 5.23 19.26 -3.77
CA LEU A 452 5.49 17.96 -4.37
C LEU A 452 5.55 18.02 -5.90
N ALA A 453 4.68 18.80 -6.54
CA ALA A 453 4.65 18.99 -8.00
C ALA A 453 5.82 19.84 -8.54
N GLU A 454 6.49 20.62 -7.67
CA GLU A 454 7.66 21.43 -8.02
C GLU A 454 8.76 20.58 -8.66
N ASN A 455 9.18 20.98 -9.87
CA ASN A 455 10.15 20.32 -10.73
C ASN A 455 9.78 18.88 -11.17
N VAL A 456 8.51 18.50 -11.08
CA VAL A 456 8.00 17.24 -11.65
C VAL A 456 7.52 17.49 -13.09
N PRO A 457 7.92 16.69 -14.10
CA PRO A 457 7.48 16.84 -15.48
C PRO A 457 6.03 16.33 -15.65
N ILE A 458 5.07 17.22 -15.38
CA ILE A 458 3.63 16.95 -15.47
C ILE A 458 3.07 17.56 -16.77
N LEU A 459 2.35 16.74 -17.54
CA LEU A 459 1.57 17.16 -18.70
C LEU A 459 0.08 17.15 -18.31
N TYR A 460 -0.43 18.35 -18.05
CA TYR A 460 -1.84 18.59 -17.74
C TYR A 460 -2.72 18.46 -18.99
N GLU A 461 -4.03 18.27 -18.76
CA GLU A 461 -5.03 18.11 -19.81
C GLU A 461 -4.66 16.95 -20.78
N ARG A 462 -4.21 15.84 -20.18
CA ARG A 462 -3.86 14.56 -20.82
C ARG A 462 -4.65 13.42 -20.20
N THR A 463 -5.96 13.45 -20.40
CA THR A 463 -6.86 12.32 -20.11
C THR A 463 -6.34 11.07 -20.81
N VAL A 464 -6.10 10.00 -20.06
CA VAL A 464 -5.66 8.70 -20.61
C VAL A 464 -6.88 7.84 -20.92
N HIS A 465 -6.88 7.19 -22.09
CA HIS A 465 -8.00 6.40 -22.62
C HIS A 465 -7.60 4.93 -22.87
N THR A 466 -6.30 4.66 -23.04
CA THR A 466 -5.79 3.31 -23.27
C THR A 466 -4.38 3.18 -22.71
N ILE A 467 -4.10 2.06 -22.03
CA ILE A 467 -2.76 1.68 -21.57
C ILE A 467 -2.43 0.32 -22.18
N ARG A 468 -1.46 0.30 -23.09
CA ARG A 468 -0.90 -0.92 -23.67
C ARG A 468 0.36 -1.31 -22.92
N TYR A 469 0.56 -2.60 -22.64
CA TYR A 469 1.76 -3.12 -21.99
C TYR A 469 2.13 -4.49 -22.55
N ASN A 470 3.42 -4.72 -22.83
CA ASN A 470 3.89 -5.95 -23.44
C ASN A 470 5.33 -6.31 -23.01
N GLY A 471 5.92 -7.32 -23.65
CA GLY A 471 7.30 -7.74 -23.36
C GLY A 471 8.35 -6.66 -23.59
N ASP A 472 8.10 -5.68 -24.45
CA ASP A 472 9.05 -4.64 -24.87
C ASP A 472 8.94 -3.36 -24.03
N GLY A 473 7.73 -2.94 -23.65
CA GLY A 473 7.49 -1.71 -22.91
C GLY A 473 6.01 -1.42 -22.63
N VAL A 474 5.68 -0.13 -22.56
CA VAL A 474 4.31 0.39 -22.39
C VAL A 474 4.02 1.52 -23.38
N GLN A 475 2.75 1.62 -23.81
CA GLN A 475 2.24 2.77 -24.57
C GLN A 475 1.00 3.33 -23.89
N VAL A 476 1.01 4.60 -23.54
CA VAL A 476 -0.14 5.29 -22.93
C VAL A 476 -0.74 6.25 -23.95
N VAL A 477 -2.05 6.18 -24.18
CA VAL A 477 -2.76 6.97 -25.19
C VAL A 477 -3.63 8.04 -24.52
N ALA A 478 -3.34 9.30 -24.83
CA ALA A 478 -4.07 10.47 -24.34
C ALA A 478 -4.52 11.36 -25.50
N GLY A 479 -5.82 11.31 -25.83
CA GLY A 479 -6.35 11.92 -27.05
C GLY A 479 -5.72 11.29 -28.30
N SER A 480 -5.21 12.13 -29.20
CA SER A 480 -4.45 11.70 -30.38
C SER A 480 -2.97 11.38 -30.11
N GLN A 481 -2.48 11.58 -28.88
CA GLN A 481 -1.07 11.43 -28.52
C GLN A 481 -0.77 10.06 -27.90
N VAL A 482 0.36 9.47 -28.28
CA VAL A 482 0.88 8.21 -27.72
C VAL A 482 2.20 8.51 -27.02
N TYR A 483 2.37 7.95 -25.83
CA TYR A 483 3.55 8.09 -24.99
C TYR A 483 4.20 6.72 -24.77
N ASP A 484 5.46 6.55 -25.19
CA ASP A 484 6.20 5.29 -25.12
C ASP A 484 7.16 5.24 -23.91
N GLY A 485 6.93 4.30 -22.99
CA GLY A 485 7.73 4.08 -21.79
C GLY A 485 8.27 2.64 -21.67
N ASP A 486 9.18 2.43 -20.74
CA ASP A 486 9.64 1.10 -20.32
C ASP A 486 8.72 0.50 -19.25
N MET A 487 8.13 1.35 -18.39
CA MET A 487 7.13 0.98 -17.39
C MET A 487 6.07 2.08 -17.24
N ALA A 488 4.88 1.70 -16.78
CA ALA A 488 3.82 2.62 -16.39
C ALA A 488 3.40 2.41 -14.92
N LEU A 489 3.03 3.49 -14.25
CA LEU A 489 2.38 3.49 -12.94
C LEU A 489 0.99 4.11 -13.08
N CYS A 490 -0.05 3.32 -12.84
CA CYS A 490 -1.42 3.79 -12.81
C CYS A 490 -1.77 4.29 -11.40
N THR A 491 -2.18 5.56 -11.27
CA THR A 491 -2.67 6.11 -9.99
C THR A 491 -4.06 6.75 -10.11
N VAL A 492 -4.87 6.24 -11.05
CA VAL A 492 -6.25 6.72 -11.23
C VAL A 492 -7.16 6.19 -10.11
N PRO A 493 -8.17 6.96 -9.66
CA PRO A 493 -9.07 6.52 -8.59
C PRO A 493 -9.86 5.25 -8.94
N LEU A 494 -10.25 4.48 -7.92
CA LEU A 494 -11.00 3.24 -8.08
C LEU A 494 -12.34 3.44 -8.83
N GLY A 495 -13.02 4.57 -8.67
CA GLY A 495 -14.21 4.92 -9.48
C GLY A 495 -13.94 4.96 -10.99
N VAL A 496 -12.78 5.48 -11.41
CA VAL A 496 -12.37 5.53 -12.83
C VAL A 496 -12.08 4.13 -13.38
N LEU A 497 -11.55 3.23 -12.55
CA LEU A 497 -11.35 1.81 -12.88
C LEU A 497 -12.68 1.05 -12.94
N LYS A 498 -13.58 1.24 -11.97
CA LYS A 498 -14.94 0.65 -11.95
C LYS A 498 -15.77 1.05 -13.17
N ASN A 499 -15.64 2.29 -13.63
CA ASN A 499 -16.31 2.81 -14.82
C ASN A 499 -15.67 2.36 -16.15
N CYS A 500 -14.59 1.55 -16.10
CA CYS A 500 -13.87 1.06 -17.28
C CYS A 500 -13.38 2.15 -18.25
N SER A 501 -13.15 3.37 -17.76
CA SER A 501 -12.83 4.57 -18.57
C SER A 501 -11.48 4.47 -19.30
N ILE A 502 -10.64 3.51 -18.92
CA ILE A 502 -9.32 3.25 -19.51
C ILE A 502 -9.27 1.82 -20.01
N LYS A 503 -9.02 1.65 -21.32
CA LYS A 503 -8.84 0.32 -21.92
C LYS A 503 -7.43 -0.20 -21.67
N PHE A 504 -7.31 -1.33 -20.98
CA PHE A 504 -6.04 -2.05 -20.82
C PHE A 504 -5.83 -3.02 -21.99
N ILE A 505 -4.61 -3.09 -22.54
CA ILE A 505 -4.25 -4.01 -23.64
C ILE A 505 -2.89 -4.67 -23.34
N PRO A 506 -2.82 -5.97 -23.01
CA PRO A 506 -3.95 -6.90 -22.81
C PRO A 506 -4.84 -6.48 -21.64
N GLU A 507 -5.98 -7.15 -21.50
CA GLU A 507 -6.88 -6.94 -20.37
C GLU A 507 -6.19 -7.27 -19.03
N LEU A 508 -6.68 -6.67 -17.94
CA LEU A 508 -6.15 -6.92 -16.59
C LEU A 508 -6.43 -8.37 -16.14
N PRO A 509 -5.57 -8.97 -15.29
CA PRO A 509 -5.85 -10.29 -14.74
C PRO A 509 -7.18 -10.34 -13.99
N GLN A 510 -7.95 -11.41 -14.19
CA GLN A 510 -9.33 -11.54 -13.68
C GLN A 510 -9.46 -11.21 -12.18
N ARG A 511 -8.53 -11.67 -11.32
CA ARG A 511 -8.58 -11.35 -9.89
C ARG A 511 -8.56 -9.84 -9.60
N LYS A 512 -7.80 -9.04 -10.37
CA LYS A 512 -7.73 -7.58 -10.19
C LYS A 512 -9.01 -6.92 -10.69
N ILE A 513 -9.63 -7.44 -11.77
CA ILE A 513 -10.96 -6.99 -12.23
C ILE A 513 -12.02 -7.26 -11.14
N ASP A 514 -11.95 -8.42 -10.48
CA ASP A 514 -12.92 -8.76 -9.44
C ASP A 514 -12.68 -7.99 -8.12
N SER A 515 -11.43 -7.65 -7.78
CA SER A 515 -11.14 -6.69 -6.70
C SER A 515 -11.63 -5.27 -7.03
N ILE A 516 -11.46 -4.81 -8.28
CA ILE A 516 -12.05 -3.54 -8.76
C ILE A 516 -13.58 -3.56 -8.61
N ARG A 517 -14.23 -4.71 -8.84
CA ARG A 517 -15.68 -4.87 -8.65
C ARG A 517 -16.08 -4.88 -7.17
N ARG A 518 -15.46 -5.73 -6.35
CA ARG A 518 -15.79 -5.95 -4.93
C ARG A 518 -15.59 -4.73 -4.04
N LEU A 519 -14.43 -4.08 -4.10
CA LEU A 519 -14.12 -2.96 -3.19
C LEU A 519 -15.19 -1.87 -3.27
N GLY A 520 -15.61 -1.33 -2.13
CA GLY A 520 -16.49 -0.18 -2.08
C GLY A 520 -15.78 1.05 -2.64
N TYR A 521 -16.53 1.92 -3.32
CA TYR A 521 -16.06 3.26 -3.65
C TYR A 521 -17.18 4.25 -3.32
N GLY A 522 -16.90 5.09 -2.33
CA GLY A 522 -17.87 5.89 -1.61
C GLY A 522 -18.10 7.28 -2.20
N LEU A 523 -19.02 8.02 -1.57
CA LEU A 523 -19.34 9.40 -1.90
C LEU A 523 -19.51 10.25 -0.63
N LEU A 524 -18.82 11.38 -0.62
CA LEU A 524 -18.85 12.42 0.40
C LEU A 524 -18.67 13.76 -0.32
N ASN A 525 -19.50 14.74 0.01
CA ASN A 525 -19.43 16.08 -0.56
C ASN A 525 -19.39 17.18 0.52
N LYS A 526 -19.05 18.40 0.08
CA LYS A 526 -18.88 19.60 0.91
C LYS A 526 -19.61 20.79 0.31
N VAL A 527 -20.10 21.70 1.16
CA VAL A 527 -20.49 23.08 0.81
C VAL A 527 -19.56 24.03 1.55
N ALA A 528 -18.67 24.69 0.81
CA ALA A 528 -17.78 25.72 1.34
C ALA A 528 -18.42 27.10 1.19
N MET A 529 -18.38 27.93 2.24
CA MET A 529 -19.00 29.26 2.29
C MET A 529 -18.03 30.27 2.92
N LEU A 530 -17.63 31.29 2.16
CA LEU A 530 -16.86 32.43 2.65
C LEU A 530 -17.83 33.56 3.03
N PHE A 531 -17.81 34.00 4.27
CA PHE A 531 -18.68 35.05 4.80
C PHE A 531 -17.94 36.41 4.96
N PRO A 532 -18.64 37.52 5.26
CA PRO A 532 -17.99 38.81 5.56
C PRO A 532 -17.19 38.83 6.87
N HIS A 533 -17.60 38.04 7.86
CA HIS A 533 -16.96 37.92 9.17
C HIS A 533 -17.31 36.57 9.81
N VAL A 534 -16.61 36.20 10.88
CA VAL A 534 -16.95 35.02 11.70
C VAL A 534 -18.09 35.42 12.64
N PHE A 535 -19.26 34.79 12.50
CA PHE A 535 -20.41 34.98 13.39
C PHE A 535 -20.66 33.78 14.33
N TRP A 536 -20.06 32.62 14.02
CA TRP A 536 -20.26 31.36 14.75
C TRP A 536 -19.31 31.15 15.95
N GLY A 537 -18.47 32.14 16.28
CA GLY A 537 -17.42 32.03 17.30
C GLY A 537 -16.19 31.25 16.85
N THR A 538 -15.25 31.02 17.78
CA THR A 538 -13.99 30.29 17.55
C THR A 538 -13.64 29.32 18.69
N ASP A 539 -14.59 28.99 19.56
CA ASP A 539 -14.37 28.16 20.76
C ASP A 539 -14.42 26.64 20.47
N PHE A 540 -14.83 26.28 19.24
CA PHE A 540 -14.88 24.93 18.69
C PHE A 540 -14.64 24.97 17.18
N ASP A 541 -13.95 23.95 16.65
CA ASP A 541 -13.67 23.82 15.21
C ASP A 541 -14.78 23.08 14.45
N THR A 542 -15.69 22.42 15.17
CA THR A 542 -16.77 21.58 14.64
C THR A 542 -18.08 21.81 15.38
N PHE A 543 -19.21 21.65 14.69
CA PHE A 543 -20.52 21.52 15.33
C PHE A 543 -21.47 20.67 14.47
N GLY A 544 -22.38 19.93 15.13
CA GLY A 544 -23.36 19.07 14.47
C GLY A 544 -24.76 19.68 14.45
N HIS A 545 -25.58 19.25 13.48
CA HIS A 545 -27.00 19.58 13.40
C HIS A 545 -27.79 18.28 13.18
N LEU A 546 -28.80 18.03 14.02
CA LEU A 546 -29.61 16.81 13.98
C LEU A 546 -30.54 16.77 12.76
N ASN A 547 -31.11 15.60 12.45
CA ASN A 547 -32.08 15.43 11.37
C ASN A 547 -33.16 14.41 11.78
N ASP A 548 -34.41 14.72 11.46
CA ASP A 548 -35.60 13.90 11.73
C ASP A 548 -35.81 12.78 10.69
N ASP A 549 -35.35 13.01 9.46
CA ASP A 549 -35.45 12.07 8.34
C ASP A 549 -34.18 11.22 8.26
N SER A 550 -34.30 9.93 8.59
CA SER A 550 -33.19 8.97 8.52
C SER A 550 -32.60 8.82 7.11
N SER A 551 -33.40 9.06 6.05
CA SER A 551 -32.93 9.06 4.65
C SER A 551 -32.18 10.35 4.26
N ARG A 552 -32.25 11.38 5.12
CA ARG A 552 -31.50 12.64 5.00
C ARG A 552 -30.54 12.87 6.16
N ARG A 553 -30.27 11.88 7.03
CA ARG A 553 -29.39 12.00 8.21
C ARG A 553 -28.01 12.63 7.93
N GLY A 554 -27.45 12.41 6.74
CA GLY A 554 -26.20 13.00 6.27
C GLY A 554 -26.31 14.34 5.53
N GLU A 555 -27.49 14.96 5.44
CA GLU A 555 -27.72 16.26 4.79
C GLU A 555 -27.32 17.41 5.73
N PHE A 556 -26.13 18.01 5.51
CA PHE A 556 -25.60 19.15 6.26
C PHE A 556 -25.43 18.90 7.77
N PHE A 557 -25.28 17.65 8.16
CA PHE A 557 -25.27 17.18 9.55
C PHE A 557 -24.06 17.64 10.39
N LEU A 558 -22.94 18.01 9.75
CA LEU A 558 -21.69 18.38 10.42
C LEU A 558 -21.04 19.56 9.70
N PHE A 559 -20.66 20.56 10.48
CA PHE A 559 -19.98 21.78 10.06
C PHE A 559 -18.56 21.81 10.61
N TYR A 560 -17.62 22.33 9.82
CA TYR A 560 -16.27 22.66 10.25
C TYR A 560 -16.02 24.17 10.09
N SER A 561 -15.63 24.82 11.17
CA SER A 561 -15.03 26.16 11.18
C SER A 561 -13.62 26.09 10.60
N TYR A 562 -13.36 26.86 9.56
CA TYR A 562 -12.02 27.00 8.98
C TYR A 562 -11.38 28.34 9.36
N ALA A 563 -12.03 29.13 10.24
CA ALA A 563 -11.61 30.48 10.62
C ALA A 563 -10.14 30.55 11.08
N SER A 564 -9.75 29.67 12.01
CA SER A 564 -8.41 29.61 12.60
C SER A 564 -7.30 29.16 11.63
N VAL A 565 -7.66 28.51 10.51
CA VAL A 565 -6.70 27.75 9.68
C VAL A 565 -6.65 28.18 8.21
N ALA A 566 -7.74 28.70 7.66
CA ALA A 566 -7.84 29.06 6.23
C ALA A 566 -7.41 30.51 5.93
N GLY A 567 -7.25 31.34 6.97
CA GLY A 567 -6.89 32.76 6.87
C GLY A 567 -8.07 33.72 6.77
N GLY A 568 -9.30 33.26 6.97
CA GLY A 568 -10.50 34.08 6.88
C GLY A 568 -11.79 33.33 7.25
N PRO A 569 -12.94 34.04 7.28
CA PRO A 569 -14.24 33.55 7.74
C PRO A 569 -14.87 32.52 6.78
N LEU A 570 -14.34 31.29 6.83
CA LEU A 570 -14.78 30.16 6.02
C LEU A 570 -15.45 29.10 6.90
N LEU A 571 -16.61 28.62 6.45
CA LEU A 571 -17.34 27.51 7.06
C LEU A 571 -17.58 26.42 6.00
N ILE A 572 -17.45 25.15 6.39
CA ILE A 572 -17.65 23.99 5.52
C ILE A 572 -18.77 23.10 6.09
N ALA A 573 -19.90 22.97 5.40
CA ALA A 573 -20.93 21.96 5.73
C ALA A 573 -20.68 20.65 4.96
N LEU A 574 -20.92 19.50 5.58
CA LEU A 574 -20.69 18.18 4.99
C LEU A 574 -21.98 17.50 4.50
N VAL A 575 -21.85 16.66 3.46
CA VAL A 575 -22.95 15.85 2.93
C VAL A 575 -22.52 14.40 2.74
N ALA A 576 -23.10 13.49 3.52
CA ALA A 576 -22.72 12.08 3.67
C ALA A 576 -23.91 11.12 3.45
N GLY A 577 -23.68 9.81 3.53
CA GLY A 577 -24.73 8.78 3.45
C GLY A 577 -25.54 8.84 2.16
N GLU A 578 -26.84 8.54 2.23
CA GLU A 578 -27.75 8.67 1.08
C GLU A 578 -27.85 10.11 0.56
N ALA A 579 -27.78 11.09 1.47
CA ALA A 579 -27.88 12.51 1.13
C ALA A 579 -26.78 12.90 0.13
N ALA A 580 -25.57 12.33 0.23
CA ALA A 580 -24.48 12.61 -0.70
C ALA A 580 -24.81 12.28 -2.17
N TYR A 581 -25.60 11.23 -2.42
CA TYR A 581 -26.06 10.83 -3.76
C TYR A 581 -27.21 11.71 -4.25
N LYS A 582 -28.19 12.00 -3.38
CA LYS A 582 -29.30 12.94 -3.65
C LYS A 582 -28.73 14.34 -4.00
N PHE A 583 -27.68 14.74 -3.29
CA PHE A 583 -27.01 16.04 -3.40
C PHE A 583 -26.25 16.27 -4.72
N GLU A 584 -25.74 15.24 -5.41
CA GLU A 584 -25.06 15.42 -6.71
C GLU A 584 -25.96 16.11 -7.75
N ASN A 585 -27.28 15.85 -7.70
CA ASN A 585 -28.26 16.42 -8.63
C ASN A 585 -28.93 17.71 -8.10
N MET A 586 -28.61 18.16 -6.89
CA MET A 586 -29.20 19.35 -6.28
C MET A 586 -28.63 20.64 -6.91
N PRO A 587 -29.43 21.69 -7.16
CA PRO A 587 -28.90 23.01 -7.50
C PRO A 587 -28.01 23.57 -6.38
N PRO A 588 -26.86 24.21 -6.69
CA PRO A 588 -25.99 24.82 -5.68
C PRO A 588 -26.68 25.91 -4.85
N GLN A 589 -27.65 26.62 -5.43
CA GLN A 589 -28.46 27.64 -4.77
C GLN A 589 -29.32 27.03 -3.65
N ASP A 590 -30.05 25.95 -3.94
CA ASP A 590 -30.91 25.24 -2.98
C ASP A 590 -30.08 24.66 -1.83
N ALA A 591 -28.90 24.12 -2.14
CA ALA A 591 -27.94 23.66 -1.15
C ALA A 591 -27.52 24.79 -0.18
N VAL A 592 -27.13 25.94 -0.72
CA VAL A 592 -26.75 27.12 0.09
C VAL A 592 -27.95 27.64 0.88
N ALA A 593 -29.16 27.69 0.30
CA ALA A 593 -30.36 28.13 0.99
C ALA A 593 -30.73 27.23 2.18
N LYS A 594 -30.66 25.90 2.02
CA LYS A 594 -30.83 24.93 3.12
C LYS A 594 -29.81 25.15 4.24
N VAL A 595 -28.53 25.29 3.88
CA VAL A 595 -27.45 25.49 4.86
C VAL A 595 -27.59 26.84 5.58
N LEU A 596 -27.96 27.91 4.88
CA LEU A 596 -28.22 29.21 5.49
C LEU A 596 -29.46 29.19 6.39
N LYS A 597 -30.50 28.40 6.08
CA LYS A 597 -31.62 28.18 7.00
C LYS A 597 -31.14 27.56 8.31
N ILE A 598 -30.39 26.44 8.26
CA ILE A 598 -29.84 25.79 9.46
C ILE A 598 -29.03 26.78 10.31
N LEU A 599 -28.16 27.57 9.68
CA LEU A 599 -27.36 28.57 10.39
C LEU A 599 -28.23 29.68 11.00
N LYS A 600 -29.29 30.13 10.32
CA LYS A 600 -30.22 31.14 10.85
C LYS A 600 -31.03 30.62 12.02
N ASP A 601 -31.56 29.40 11.91
CA ASP A 601 -32.29 28.74 12.99
C ASP A 601 -31.42 28.61 14.25
N ILE A 602 -30.11 28.34 14.10
CA ILE A 602 -29.14 28.29 15.22
C ILE A 602 -28.82 29.69 15.79
N TYR A 603 -28.43 30.65 14.95
CA TYR A 603 -27.76 31.88 15.40
C TYR A 603 -28.69 33.10 15.55
N GLU A 604 -29.74 33.25 14.73
CA GLU A 604 -30.63 34.42 14.82
C GLU A 604 -31.43 34.47 16.15
N PRO A 605 -31.91 33.34 16.75
CA PRO A 605 -32.49 33.35 18.10
C PRO A 605 -31.53 33.77 19.22
N GLN A 606 -30.22 33.72 18.99
CA GLN A 606 -29.18 34.19 19.92
C GLN A 606 -28.87 35.70 19.73
N GLY A 607 -29.59 36.38 18.84
CA GLY A 607 -29.34 37.77 18.46
C GLY A 607 -28.21 37.96 17.45
N ILE A 608 -27.68 36.87 16.87
CA ILE A 608 -26.57 36.89 15.92
C ILE A 608 -27.13 36.83 14.50
N THR A 609 -27.11 37.96 13.79
CA THR A 609 -27.54 38.02 12.37
C THR A 609 -26.59 37.20 11.48
N VAL A 610 -27.13 36.25 10.73
CA VAL A 610 -26.35 35.47 9.76
C VAL A 610 -26.28 36.23 8.43
N PRO A 611 -25.09 36.73 8.00
CA PRO A 611 -24.92 37.41 6.73
C PRO A 611 -24.94 36.42 5.55
N ASP A 612 -25.29 36.91 4.36
CA ASP A 612 -25.15 36.13 3.13
C ASP A 612 -23.67 35.83 2.81
N PRO A 613 -23.36 34.66 2.24
CA PRO A 613 -22.00 34.27 1.89
C PRO A 613 -21.54 35.00 0.62
N ILE A 614 -20.33 35.56 0.67
CA ILE A 614 -19.66 36.26 -0.43
C ILE A 614 -19.39 35.31 -1.60
N GLN A 615 -18.95 34.10 -1.29
CA GLN A 615 -18.65 33.08 -2.29
C GLN A 615 -18.97 31.69 -1.72
N THR A 616 -19.58 30.85 -2.54
CA THR A 616 -19.94 29.47 -2.19
C THR A 616 -19.39 28.47 -3.19
N VAL A 617 -19.15 27.22 -2.74
CA VAL A 617 -18.70 26.11 -3.58
C VAL A 617 -19.29 24.79 -3.08
N CYS A 618 -20.17 24.18 -3.87
CA CYS A 618 -20.63 22.81 -3.66
C CYS A 618 -19.70 21.84 -4.42
N THR A 619 -19.29 20.73 -3.81
CA THR A 619 -18.53 19.68 -4.51
C THR A 619 -19.44 18.67 -5.20
N ARG A 620 -18.92 18.02 -6.25
CA ARG A 620 -19.60 17.01 -7.06
C ARG A 620 -18.63 15.85 -7.36
N TRP A 621 -18.11 15.21 -6.29
CA TRP A 621 -17.05 14.19 -6.44
C TRP A 621 -17.52 12.93 -7.18
N GLY A 622 -18.83 12.63 -7.13
CA GLY A 622 -19.47 11.54 -7.87
C GLY A 622 -19.60 11.85 -9.36
N SER A 623 -19.98 13.07 -9.72
CA SER A 623 -20.11 13.50 -11.13
C SER A 623 -18.78 13.88 -11.79
N ASP A 624 -17.70 14.08 -11.03
CA ASP A 624 -16.38 14.44 -11.56
C ASP A 624 -15.73 13.25 -12.30
N PRO A 625 -15.50 13.35 -13.63
CA PRO A 625 -15.08 12.22 -14.47
C PRO A 625 -13.66 11.71 -14.18
N PHE A 626 -12.86 12.46 -13.41
CA PHE A 626 -11.51 12.04 -13.00
C PHE A 626 -11.48 11.39 -11.62
N THR A 627 -12.64 11.20 -10.97
CA THR A 627 -12.75 10.54 -9.66
C THR A 627 -13.91 9.56 -9.55
N LEU A 628 -15.12 9.94 -10.00
CA LEU A 628 -16.35 9.13 -9.94
C LEU A 628 -16.64 8.58 -8.53
N GLY A 629 -16.56 9.45 -7.52
CA GLY A 629 -16.67 9.15 -6.09
C GLY A 629 -15.46 9.65 -5.27
N SER A 630 -15.55 9.57 -3.95
CA SER A 630 -14.62 10.21 -3.00
C SER A 630 -13.44 9.32 -2.60
N TYR A 631 -13.67 8.14 -2.02
CA TYR A 631 -12.61 7.20 -1.61
C TYR A 631 -13.11 5.78 -1.39
N SER A 632 -12.21 4.79 -1.32
CA SER A 632 -12.58 3.38 -1.14
C SER A 632 -13.07 3.04 0.27
N ASN A 633 -13.82 1.95 0.39
CA ASN A 633 -14.19 1.31 1.66
C ASN A 633 -14.33 -0.21 1.48
N VAL A 634 -14.33 -0.97 2.57
CA VAL A 634 -14.51 -2.43 2.50
C VAL A 634 -16.00 -2.76 2.46
N ALA A 635 -16.53 -2.95 1.26
CA ALA A 635 -17.92 -3.32 1.05
C ALA A 635 -18.19 -4.79 1.39
N VAL A 636 -19.46 -5.15 1.61
CA VAL A 636 -19.92 -6.54 1.79
C VAL A 636 -19.35 -7.44 0.68
N GLY A 637 -18.83 -8.62 1.06
CA GLY A 637 -18.15 -9.54 0.14
C GLY A 637 -16.72 -9.16 -0.26
N ALA A 638 -16.20 -7.97 0.11
CA ALA A 638 -14.80 -7.57 -0.07
C ALA A 638 -13.98 -7.76 1.21
N SER A 639 -12.64 -7.79 1.10
CA SER A 639 -11.74 -7.86 2.26
C SER A 639 -10.55 -6.90 2.12
N GLY A 640 -9.71 -6.82 3.16
CA GLY A 640 -8.42 -6.13 3.07
C GLY A 640 -7.47 -6.70 2.02
N ASP A 641 -7.62 -7.98 1.64
CA ASP A 641 -6.79 -8.63 0.62
C ASP A 641 -7.06 -8.06 -0.78
N ASP A 642 -8.24 -7.47 -1.03
CA ASP A 642 -8.53 -6.80 -2.30
C ASP A 642 -7.66 -5.55 -2.51
N TYR A 643 -7.25 -4.85 -1.44
CA TYR A 643 -6.29 -3.74 -1.55
C TYR A 643 -4.89 -4.21 -1.94
N ASP A 644 -4.48 -5.38 -1.46
CA ASP A 644 -3.20 -6.00 -1.80
C ASP A 644 -3.23 -6.48 -3.26
N ILE A 645 -4.31 -7.14 -3.70
CA ILE A 645 -4.54 -7.51 -5.11
C ILE A 645 -4.58 -6.26 -6.01
N MET A 646 -5.13 -5.14 -5.55
CA MET A 646 -5.13 -3.88 -6.28
C MET A 646 -3.72 -3.31 -6.50
N ALA A 647 -2.79 -3.45 -5.55
CA ALA A 647 -1.41 -2.98 -5.67
C ALA A 647 -0.58 -3.74 -6.72
N GLU A 648 -0.85 -5.04 -6.93
CA GLU A 648 -0.01 -5.94 -7.74
C GLU A 648 0.36 -5.40 -9.13
N SER A 649 1.64 -5.52 -9.52
CA SER A 649 2.07 -5.21 -10.88
C SER A 649 1.66 -6.30 -11.88
N VAL A 650 1.52 -5.93 -13.16
CA VAL A 650 1.15 -6.83 -14.26
C VAL A 650 2.15 -6.76 -15.42
N GLY A 651 2.21 -7.84 -16.20
CA GLY A 651 3.10 -7.97 -17.36
C GLY A 651 4.60 -8.08 -17.03
N ASP A 652 4.99 -8.92 -16.06
CA ASP A 652 6.37 -9.02 -15.52
C ASP A 652 6.92 -7.65 -15.06
N GLY A 653 6.10 -6.91 -14.30
CA GLY A 653 6.41 -5.57 -13.80
C GLY A 653 6.54 -4.52 -14.91
N ARG A 654 5.56 -4.45 -15.82
CA ARG A 654 5.48 -3.40 -16.85
C ARG A 654 4.46 -2.33 -16.48
N LEU A 655 3.37 -2.70 -15.83
CA LEU A 655 2.33 -1.80 -15.33
C LEU A 655 2.12 -2.02 -13.82
N PHE A 656 2.22 -0.96 -13.04
CA PHE A 656 2.14 -0.94 -11.57
C PHE A 656 0.93 -0.10 -11.11
N PHE A 657 0.51 -0.23 -9.86
CA PHE A 657 -0.69 0.45 -9.32
C PHE A 657 -0.41 1.09 -7.95
N ALA A 658 -0.69 2.40 -7.82
CA ALA A 658 -0.62 3.14 -6.56
C ALA A 658 -1.88 4.00 -6.34
N GLY A 659 -2.05 4.55 -5.14
CA GLY A 659 -3.26 5.26 -4.72
C GLY A 659 -3.84 4.69 -3.42
N GLU A 660 -4.78 5.39 -2.80
CA GLU A 660 -5.38 4.93 -1.53
C GLU A 660 -6.07 3.57 -1.66
N ALA A 661 -6.76 3.30 -2.78
CA ALA A 661 -7.32 1.99 -3.09
C ALA A 661 -6.28 0.90 -3.48
N THR A 662 -5.01 1.05 -3.07
CA THR A 662 -3.92 0.07 -3.26
C THR A 662 -3.11 -0.17 -1.98
N THR A 663 -3.63 0.20 -0.80
CA THR A 663 -2.93 -0.03 0.47
C THR A 663 -3.89 -0.44 1.57
N ARG A 664 -3.73 -1.68 2.05
CA ARG A 664 -4.57 -2.29 3.09
C ARG A 664 -4.47 -1.62 4.45
N ARG A 665 -3.28 -1.13 4.81
CA ARG A 665 -3.02 -0.49 6.12
C ARG A 665 -3.53 0.96 6.19
N TYR A 666 -3.63 1.63 5.03
CA TYR A 666 -3.94 3.06 4.94
C TYR A 666 -4.93 3.39 3.80
N PRO A 667 -6.06 2.66 3.63
CA PRO A 667 -7.03 2.94 2.58
C PRO A 667 -7.70 4.30 2.79
N ALA A 668 -8.40 4.81 1.78
CA ALA A 668 -9.06 6.13 1.77
C ALA A 668 -8.22 7.39 2.05
N THR A 669 -6.98 7.30 2.57
CA THR A 669 -6.27 8.46 3.12
C THR A 669 -5.27 9.13 2.17
N MET A 670 -4.98 10.40 2.46
CA MET A 670 -3.91 11.16 1.79
C MET A 670 -2.53 10.55 2.03
N HIS A 671 -2.25 10.05 3.24
CA HIS A 671 -0.95 9.44 3.56
C HIS A 671 -0.79 8.05 2.94
N GLY A 672 -1.86 7.24 2.87
CA GLY A 672 -1.83 5.96 2.15
C GLY A 672 -1.62 6.13 0.65
N ALA A 673 -2.24 7.15 0.05
CA ALA A 673 -1.92 7.54 -1.33
C ALA A 673 -0.44 7.93 -1.48
N PHE A 674 0.11 8.77 -0.59
CA PHE A 674 1.53 9.15 -0.63
C PHE A 674 2.48 7.95 -0.48
N LEU A 675 2.25 7.08 0.52
CA LEU A 675 3.06 5.90 0.82
C LEU A 675 3.03 4.87 -0.32
N SER A 676 1.87 4.58 -0.90
CA SER A 676 1.77 3.68 -2.07
C SER A 676 2.56 4.20 -3.27
N GLY A 677 2.70 5.52 -3.43
CA GLY A 677 3.57 6.13 -4.45
C GLY A 677 5.06 5.85 -4.21
N LEU A 678 5.53 5.92 -2.96
CA LEU A 678 6.91 5.59 -2.60
C LEU A 678 7.20 4.09 -2.77
N ARG A 679 6.26 3.23 -2.32
CA ARG A 679 6.31 1.77 -2.50
C ARG A 679 6.45 1.38 -3.97
N GLU A 680 5.60 1.91 -4.85
CA GLU A 680 5.71 1.57 -6.27
C GLU A 680 6.96 2.14 -6.95
N ALA A 681 7.47 3.30 -6.52
CA ALA A 681 8.76 3.78 -7.01
C ALA A 681 9.93 2.82 -6.67
N ALA A 682 9.92 2.23 -5.47
CA ALA A 682 10.88 1.21 -5.06
C ALA A 682 10.68 -0.10 -5.84
N ASN A 683 9.44 -0.59 -5.98
CA ASN A 683 9.11 -1.80 -6.75
C ASN A 683 9.53 -1.66 -8.22
N MET A 684 9.25 -0.53 -8.86
CA MET A 684 9.68 -0.22 -10.23
C MET A 684 11.21 -0.20 -10.35
N ALA A 685 11.93 0.35 -9.37
CA ALA A 685 13.38 0.33 -9.33
C ALA A 685 13.94 -1.09 -9.15
N HIS A 686 13.34 -1.92 -8.29
CA HIS A 686 13.68 -3.33 -8.15
C HIS A 686 13.47 -4.08 -9.48
N HIS A 687 12.29 -3.97 -10.11
CA HIS A 687 12.00 -4.62 -11.39
C HIS A 687 12.90 -4.12 -12.55
N ALA A 688 13.34 -2.86 -12.53
CA ALA A 688 14.33 -2.34 -13.46
C ALA A 688 15.70 -3.02 -13.26
N ASN A 689 16.18 -3.09 -12.01
CA ASN A 689 17.45 -3.72 -11.65
C ASN A 689 17.44 -5.23 -11.93
N ALA A 690 16.35 -5.93 -11.58
CA ALA A 690 16.16 -7.34 -11.85
C ALA A 690 16.20 -7.65 -13.35
N ARG A 691 15.54 -6.85 -14.20
CA ARG A 691 15.62 -7.01 -15.66
C ARG A 691 16.99 -6.66 -16.21
N ALA A 692 17.66 -5.62 -15.73
CA ALA A 692 19.02 -5.30 -16.13
C ALA A 692 20.00 -6.44 -15.78
N SER A 693 19.84 -7.06 -14.62
CA SER A 693 20.60 -8.25 -14.21
C SER A 693 20.25 -9.49 -15.05
N ARG A 694 18.97 -9.77 -15.32
CA ARG A 694 18.55 -10.83 -16.26
C ARG A 694 19.17 -10.63 -17.66
N MET A 695 19.27 -9.39 -18.15
CA MET A 695 19.92 -9.07 -19.43
C MET A 695 21.45 -9.17 -19.39
N LYS A 696 22.12 -8.76 -18.30
CA LYS A 696 23.56 -8.97 -18.09
C LYS A 696 23.90 -10.47 -18.05
N VAL A 697 23.12 -11.26 -17.29
CA VAL A 697 23.23 -12.72 -17.25
C VAL A 697 22.94 -13.30 -18.64
N GLY A 698 21.92 -12.85 -19.36
CA GLY A 698 21.63 -13.27 -20.74
C GLY A 698 22.74 -12.97 -21.75
N ARG A 699 23.58 -11.95 -21.50
CA ARG A 699 24.80 -11.65 -22.29
C ARG A 699 26.05 -12.40 -21.80
N SER A 700 26.07 -12.83 -20.54
CA SER A 700 27.19 -13.55 -19.91
C SER A 700 27.02 -15.09 -19.92
N LEU A 701 25.81 -15.59 -20.15
CA LEU A 701 25.53 -17.00 -20.37
C LEU A 701 26.11 -17.42 -21.71
N SER A 702 26.93 -18.47 -21.71
CA SER A 702 27.25 -19.16 -22.96
C SER A 702 25.96 -19.68 -23.61
N LYS A 703 25.95 -19.82 -24.94
CA LYS A 703 24.75 -20.12 -25.78
C LYS A 703 24.10 -21.49 -25.52
N ASN A 704 24.44 -22.17 -24.43
CA ASN A 704 24.07 -23.55 -24.14
C ASN A 704 22.86 -23.72 -23.21
N ALA A 705 22.47 -22.74 -22.38
CA ALA A 705 21.48 -22.96 -21.30
C ALA A 705 20.11 -23.51 -21.78
N HIS A 706 19.51 -22.92 -22.82
CA HIS A 706 18.29 -23.47 -23.44
C HIS A 706 18.53 -24.82 -24.14
N GLY A 707 19.72 -25.04 -24.71
CA GLY A 707 20.11 -26.34 -25.25
C GLY A 707 20.12 -27.42 -24.15
N CYS A 708 20.75 -27.15 -23.02
CA CYS A 708 20.82 -28.04 -21.84
C CYS A 708 19.45 -28.32 -21.20
N ALA A 709 18.43 -27.48 -21.45
CA ALA A 709 17.06 -27.77 -21.04
C ALA A 709 16.40 -28.80 -21.97
N SER A 710 16.47 -28.61 -23.29
CA SER A 710 15.92 -29.58 -24.27
C SER A 710 16.64 -30.92 -24.21
N LEU A 711 17.98 -30.92 -24.25
CA LEU A 711 18.80 -32.13 -24.23
C LEU A 711 18.53 -33.01 -23.02
N LEU A 712 18.31 -32.42 -21.83
CA LEU A 712 17.98 -33.20 -20.63
C LEU A 712 16.57 -33.82 -20.72
N ALA A 713 15.59 -33.07 -21.24
CA ALA A 713 14.24 -33.59 -21.44
C ALA A 713 14.22 -34.74 -22.47
N ASP A 714 15.04 -34.65 -23.52
CA ASP A 714 15.17 -35.69 -24.53
C ASP A 714 15.95 -36.92 -24.03
N TRP A 715 16.99 -36.76 -23.21
CA TRP A 715 17.65 -37.91 -22.55
C TRP A 715 16.74 -38.64 -21.56
N PHE A 716 15.88 -37.92 -20.84
CA PHE A 716 14.88 -38.54 -19.95
C PHE A 716 13.69 -39.20 -20.68
N ARG A 717 13.75 -39.36 -22.01
CA ARG A 717 12.93 -40.32 -22.76
C ARG A 717 13.52 -41.73 -22.76
N GLU A 718 14.85 -41.85 -22.71
CA GLU A 718 15.62 -43.09 -22.67
C GLU A 718 16.72 -42.97 -21.60
N PRO A 719 16.37 -43.05 -20.31
CA PRO A 719 17.32 -42.93 -19.20
C PRO A 719 18.25 -44.14 -19.09
N ASP A 720 19.40 -43.93 -18.43
CA ASP A 720 20.42 -44.97 -18.27
C ASP A 720 20.05 -46.04 -17.23
N LEU A 721 19.14 -45.70 -16.31
CA LEU A 721 18.59 -46.56 -15.27
C LEU A 721 17.21 -46.04 -14.84
N GLU A 722 16.26 -46.95 -14.64
CA GLU A 722 14.94 -46.66 -14.04
C GLU A 722 14.58 -47.68 -12.96
N PHE A 723 13.90 -47.22 -11.91
CA PHE A 723 13.29 -48.04 -10.87
C PHE A 723 12.12 -47.29 -10.22
N GLY A 724 10.91 -47.85 -10.29
CA GLY A 724 9.70 -47.17 -9.81
C GLY A 724 9.51 -45.81 -10.48
N SER A 725 9.35 -44.77 -9.67
CA SER A 725 9.15 -43.37 -10.08
C SER A 725 10.45 -42.62 -10.41
N PHE A 726 11.61 -43.30 -10.33
CA PHE A 726 12.94 -42.71 -10.49
C PHE A 726 13.57 -43.06 -11.84
N SER A 727 13.96 -42.03 -12.60
CA SER A 727 14.80 -42.14 -13.81
C SER A 727 16.16 -41.49 -13.56
N VAL A 728 17.24 -42.05 -14.12
CA VAL A 728 18.61 -41.53 -13.90
C VAL A 728 19.40 -41.39 -15.19
N ILE A 729 20.18 -40.31 -15.29
CA ILE A 729 21.23 -40.11 -16.29
C ILE A 729 22.59 -40.03 -15.57
N PHE A 730 23.56 -40.85 -15.96
CA PHE A 730 24.92 -40.81 -15.40
C PHE A 730 25.82 -39.84 -16.18
N SER A 731 26.79 -39.23 -15.47
CA SER A 731 27.77 -38.33 -16.09
C SER A 731 28.71 -39.04 -17.06
N GLN A 732 29.13 -40.27 -16.73
CA GLN A 732 30.07 -41.09 -17.51
C GLN A 732 29.52 -42.51 -17.76
N LYS A 733 30.12 -43.21 -18.74
CA LYS A 733 29.92 -44.66 -18.95
C LYS A 733 30.96 -45.58 -18.29
N ASN A 734 31.88 -45.04 -17.49
CA ASN A 734 32.75 -45.81 -16.60
C ASN A 734 32.10 -45.99 -15.22
N ASP A 735 32.42 -47.09 -14.53
CA ASP A 735 31.92 -47.41 -13.20
C ASP A 735 32.67 -46.70 -12.05
N ASP A 736 32.93 -45.40 -12.19
CA ASP A 736 33.40 -44.59 -11.06
C ASP A 736 32.25 -44.36 -10.06
N PRO A 737 32.33 -44.86 -8.82
CA PRO A 737 31.27 -44.70 -7.81
C PRO A 737 31.02 -43.23 -7.42
N ASN A 738 32.00 -42.34 -7.60
CA ASN A 738 31.90 -40.92 -7.28
C ASN A 738 31.36 -40.07 -8.44
N SER A 739 31.27 -40.63 -9.65
CA SER A 739 30.76 -39.92 -10.82
C SER A 739 29.34 -39.39 -10.57
N GLN A 740 29.07 -38.16 -10.98
CA GLN A 740 27.78 -37.50 -10.74
C GLN A 740 26.67 -38.12 -11.60
N ALA A 741 25.43 -38.06 -11.10
CA ALA A 741 24.24 -38.56 -11.77
C ALA A 741 23.08 -37.57 -11.57
N ILE A 742 22.31 -37.33 -12.63
CA ILE A 742 21.09 -36.51 -12.58
C ILE A 742 19.92 -37.47 -12.37
N VAL A 743 19.25 -37.36 -11.24
CA VAL A 743 18.06 -38.15 -10.91
C VAL A 743 16.82 -37.29 -11.19
N ARG A 744 15.82 -37.88 -11.85
CA ARG A 744 14.47 -37.35 -12.01
C ARG A 744 13.50 -38.23 -11.22
N VAL A 745 12.67 -37.63 -10.37
CA VAL A 745 11.50 -38.30 -9.79
C VAL A 745 10.25 -37.80 -10.53
N THR A 746 9.37 -38.72 -10.91
CA THR A 746 8.13 -38.43 -11.64
C THR A 746 6.91 -38.81 -10.80
N PHE A 747 6.19 -37.82 -10.29
CA PHE A 747 4.94 -38.07 -9.57
C PHE A 747 3.78 -38.23 -10.57
N ASN A 748 3.16 -39.40 -10.55
CA ASN A 748 1.96 -39.74 -11.30
C ASN A 748 0.74 -39.82 -10.36
N GLU A 749 -0.46 -39.59 -10.89
CA GLU A 749 -1.69 -39.81 -10.10
C GLU A 749 -1.90 -41.29 -9.74
N PRO A 750 -2.50 -41.60 -8.57
CA PRO A 750 -2.95 -42.94 -8.25
C PRO A 750 -4.11 -43.34 -9.17
N ARG A 751 -3.89 -44.30 -10.06
CA ARG A 751 -4.99 -44.93 -10.82
C ARG A 751 -6.00 -45.54 -9.85
N LYS A 752 -7.26 -45.11 -9.91
CA LYS A 752 -8.36 -45.69 -9.12
C LYS A 752 -8.38 -47.22 -9.28
N LYS A 753 -8.18 -47.94 -8.18
CA LYS A 753 -8.59 -49.33 -8.03
C LYS A 753 -9.85 -49.39 -7.15
N SER A 754 -10.66 -50.42 -7.39
CA SER A 754 -11.94 -50.67 -6.73
C SER A 754 -11.78 -51.08 -5.26
N HIS A 755 -12.90 -51.03 -4.52
CA HIS A 755 -13.01 -51.42 -3.11
C HIS A 755 -12.40 -52.79 -2.81
N GLU A 756 -11.69 -52.89 -1.67
CA GLU A 756 -12.16 -53.66 -0.52
C GLU A 756 -11.55 -53.05 0.77
N GLY A 757 -12.09 -53.40 1.95
CA GLY A 757 -11.89 -52.60 3.17
C GLY A 757 -11.29 -53.34 4.36
N SER A 758 -10.60 -52.58 5.23
CA SER A 758 -10.26 -52.98 6.61
C SER A 758 -10.13 -51.72 7.49
N LYS A 759 -9.86 -51.91 8.80
CA LYS A 759 -10.16 -50.92 9.84
C LYS A 759 -9.02 -49.93 10.15
N SER A 760 -9.46 -48.78 10.67
CA SER A 760 -8.77 -47.77 11.49
C SER A 760 -7.30 -48.01 11.90
N ASP A 761 -6.49 -46.98 11.72
CA ASP A 761 -5.61 -46.51 12.80
C ASP A 761 -5.38 -44.98 12.73
N GLN A 762 -5.08 -44.34 13.87
CA GLN A 762 -4.98 -42.88 13.98
C GLN A 762 -3.53 -42.37 14.05
N GLN A 763 -3.04 -41.70 13.00
CA GLN A 763 -1.90 -40.76 13.12
C GLN A 763 -2.10 -39.50 12.26
N HIS A 764 -1.73 -38.34 12.83
CA HIS A 764 -1.73 -37.03 12.15
C HIS A 764 -0.32 -36.65 11.69
N SER A 765 -0.14 -36.36 10.40
CA SER A 765 0.71 -35.28 9.88
C SER A 765 0.56 -35.12 8.36
N ASN A 766 0.87 -33.94 7.82
CA ASN A 766 1.17 -33.56 6.42
C ASN A 766 0.20 -33.91 5.26
N LYS A 767 -0.67 -34.92 5.36
CA LYS A 767 -1.47 -35.45 4.24
C LYS A 767 -2.43 -34.43 3.62
N LEU A 768 -3.00 -33.54 4.44
CA LEU A 768 -3.92 -32.48 3.99
C LEU A 768 -3.21 -31.40 3.15
N LEU A 769 -2.00 -31.01 3.54
CA LEU A 769 -1.18 -30.04 2.79
C LEU A 769 -0.82 -30.60 1.41
N PHE A 770 -0.50 -31.89 1.34
CA PHE A 770 -0.25 -32.59 0.08
C PHE A 770 -1.49 -32.59 -0.83
N GLN A 771 -2.69 -32.88 -0.28
CA GLN A 771 -3.93 -32.82 -1.06
C GLN A 771 -4.30 -31.42 -1.55
N GLN A 772 -4.05 -30.37 -0.74
CA GLN A 772 -4.29 -28.97 -1.13
C GLN A 772 -3.31 -28.50 -2.22
N LEU A 773 -2.07 -28.97 -2.21
CA LEU A 773 -1.12 -28.76 -3.32
C LEU A 773 -1.54 -29.54 -4.57
N GLN A 774 -2.16 -30.72 -4.41
CA GLN A 774 -2.53 -31.60 -5.52
C GLN A 774 -3.70 -31.06 -6.34
N SER A 775 -4.72 -30.47 -5.70
CA SER A 775 -5.90 -29.94 -6.43
C SER A 775 -5.58 -28.71 -7.29
N HIS A 776 -4.58 -27.92 -6.92
CA HIS A 776 -4.22 -26.65 -7.57
C HIS A 776 -3.42 -26.81 -8.89
N PHE A 777 -2.99 -28.04 -9.23
CA PHE A 777 -2.20 -28.35 -10.44
C PHE A 777 -2.94 -29.21 -11.48
N SER A 778 -4.26 -29.34 -11.37
CA SER A 778 -5.13 -30.24 -12.15
C SER A 778 -5.33 -29.86 -13.65
N GLN A 779 -4.26 -29.62 -14.41
CA GLN A 779 -4.26 -29.55 -15.88
C GLN A 779 -3.09 -30.34 -16.50
N GLN A 780 -3.22 -31.66 -16.50
CA GLN A 780 -2.48 -32.63 -17.34
C GLN A 780 -0.96 -32.42 -17.52
N GLN A 781 -0.19 -32.27 -16.43
CA GLN A 781 1.27 -32.44 -16.50
C GLN A 781 1.78 -33.34 -15.36
N GLN A 782 2.69 -34.25 -15.69
CA GLN A 782 3.44 -35.04 -14.71
C GLN A 782 4.42 -34.14 -13.97
N LEU A 783 4.44 -34.18 -12.64
CA LEU A 783 5.36 -33.38 -11.86
C LEU A 783 6.73 -34.06 -11.82
N HIS A 784 7.67 -33.51 -12.59
CA HIS A 784 9.08 -33.93 -12.58
C HIS A 784 9.93 -33.03 -11.67
N VAL A 785 10.50 -33.61 -10.62
CA VAL A 785 11.53 -32.97 -9.77
C VAL A 785 12.86 -33.68 -9.96
N TYR A 786 13.96 -33.01 -9.60
CA TYR A 786 15.31 -33.45 -9.90
C TYR A 786 16.24 -33.28 -8.70
N THR A 787 17.33 -34.04 -8.68
CA THR A 787 18.48 -33.84 -7.79
C THR A 787 19.78 -34.35 -8.44
N LEU A 788 20.92 -34.07 -7.83
CA LEU A 788 22.22 -34.67 -8.15
C LEU A 788 22.63 -35.66 -7.07
N LEU A 789 23.16 -36.82 -7.47
CA LEU A 789 23.73 -37.86 -6.60
C LEU A 789 25.05 -38.36 -7.18
N THR A 790 25.84 -39.12 -6.41
CA THR A 790 26.90 -39.97 -6.98
C THR A 790 26.34 -41.27 -7.55
N ARG A 791 27.10 -41.94 -8.44
CA ARG A 791 26.76 -43.26 -8.98
C ARG A 791 26.53 -44.29 -7.87
N GLN A 792 27.32 -44.27 -6.80
CA GLN A 792 27.12 -45.14 -5.64
C GLN A 792 25.79 -44.84 -4.94
N GLN A 793 25.49 -43.58 -4.64
CA GLN A 793 24.23 -43.18 -3.98
C GLN A 793 22.99 -43.59 -4.80
N VAL A 794 23.07 -43.57 -6.13
CA VAL A 794 22.01 -44.09 -7.01
C VAL A 794 21.82 -45.61 -6.88
N LEU A 795 22.92 -46.37 -6.79
CA LEU A 795 22.86 -47.82 -6.61
C LEU A 795 22.33 -48.17 -5.22
N ASP A 796 22.78 -47.48 -4.18
CA ASP A 796 22.30 -47.66 -2.80
C ASP A 796 20.79 -47.37 -2.70
N LEU A 797 20.32 -46.30 -3.37
CA LEU A 797 18.91 -45.92 -3.46
C LEU A 797 18.03 -46.95 -4.18
N ARG A 798 18.57 -47.61 -5.22
CA ARG A 798 17.86 -48.65 -5.96
C ARG A 798 17.51 -49.84 -5.07
N GLU A 799 18.48 -50.28 -4.26
CA GLU A 799 18.37 -51.45 -3.37
C GLU A 799 17.49 -51.19 -2.12
N VAL A 800 17.05 -49.96 -1.88
CA VAL A 800 16.05 -49.64 -0.86
C VAL A 800 14.76 -50.40 -1.12
N ARG A 801 14.34 -51.18 -0.13
CA ARG A 801 13.10 -51.97 -0.11
C ARG A 801 11.96 -51.16 0.53
N GLY A 802 10.73 -51.53 0.22
CA GLY A 802 9.52 -50.80 0.69
C GLY A 802 8.93 -49.82 -0.34
N GLY A 803 9.40 -49.84 -1.59
CA GLY A 803 8.82 -49.05 -2.67
C GLY A 803 9.31 -47.60 -2.69
N ASP A 804 8.60 -46.75 -3.43
CA ASP A 804 9.09 -45.40 -3.74
C ASP A 804 8.94 -44.41 -2.57
N GLU A 805 8.02 -44.65 -1.64
CA GLU A 805 7.90 -43.86 -0.41
C GLU A 805 9.17 -44.01 0.46
N MET A 806 9.65 -45.25 0.66
CA MET A 806 10.91 -45.49 1.38
C MET A 806 12.15 -44.97 0.64
N ARG A 807 12.10 -44.84 -0.69
CA ARG A 807 13.18 -44.21 -1.49
C ARG A 807 13.18 -42.69 -1.37
N LEU A 808 12.01 -42.06 -1.32
CA LEU A 808 11.87 -40.63 -1.04
C LEU A 808 12.34 -40.30 0.38
N ASP A 809 11.97 -41.12 1.36
CA ASP A 809 12.44 -41.03 2.75
C ASP A 809 13.97 -41.16 2.83
N TYR A 810 14.56 -42.18 2.19
CA TYR A 810 16.01 -42.36 2.11
C TYR A 810 16.72 -41.15 1.47
N LEU A 811 16.14 -40.52 0.44
CA LEU A 811 16.70 -39.32 -0.19
C LEU A 811 16.67 -38.11 0.74
N CYS A 812 15.49 -37.80 1.30
CA CYS A 812 15.28 -36.59 2.09
C CYS A 812 15.97 -36.69 3.46
N GLU A 813 15.74 -37.77 4.21
CA GLU A 813 16.15 -37.88 5.62
C GLU A 813 17.54 -38.50 5.78
N LYS A 814 17.92 -39.47 4.93
CA LYS A 814 19.20 -40.19 5.05
C LYS A 814 20.32 -39.65 4.15
N LEU A 815 20.01 -39.16 2.94
CA LEU A 815 20.99 -38.47 2.08
C LEU A 815 20.93 -36.93 2.21
N GLY A 816 19.91 -36.37 2.87
CA GLY A 816 19.79 -34.93 3.10
C GLY A 816 19.52 -34.10 1.82
N VAL A 817 19.15 -34.73 0.70
CA VAL A 817 19.07 -34.06 -0.59
C VAL A 817 17.68 -33.46 -0.86
N LYS A 818 17.64 -32.20 -1.27
CA LYS A 818 16.40 -31.49 -1.61
C LYS A 818 16.02 -31.74 -3.06
N LEU A 819 14.84 -32.33 -3.28
CA LEU A 819 14.23 -32.44 -4.61
C LEU A 819 13.75 -31.08 -5.10
N ILE A 820 14.16 -30.69 -6.31
CA ILE A 820 13.93 -29.34 -6.85
C ILE A 820 13.51 -29.39 -8.33
N GLY A 821 12.68 -28.43 -8.75
CA GLY A 821 12.33 -28.29 -10.18
C GLY A 821 13.56 -27.96 -11.03
N ARG A 822 13.54 -28.27 -12.34
CA ARG A 822 14.71 -28.16 -13.26
C ARG A 822 15.45 -26.81 -13.20
N LYS A 823 14.75 -25.70 -12.94
CA LYS A 823 15.36 -24.35 -12.82
C LYS A 823 16.18 -24.16 -11.53
N GLY A 824 15.91 -24.94 -10.48
CA GLY A 824 16.64 -24.90 -9.20
C GLY A 824 17.96 -25.66 -9.18
N LEU A 825 18.18 -26.61 -10.09
CA LEU A 825 19.40 -27.44 -10.16
C LEU A 825 20.72 -26.65 -10.30
N GLY A 826 20.66 -25.39 -10.76
CA GLY A 826 21.79 -24.47 -10.75
C GLY A 826 22.96 -24.79 -11.69
N PRO A 827 24.05 -23.99 -11.62
CA PRO A 827 25.18 -24.08 -12.55
C PRO A 827 25.93 -25.42 -12.49
N THR A 828 25.95 -26.09 -11.32
CA THR A 828 26.60 -27.39 -11.13
C THR A 828 25.96 -28.45 -12.04
N ALA A 829 24.62 -28.53 -12.06
CA ALA A 829 23.93 -29.47 -12.94
C ALA A 829 24.07 -29.09 -14.42
N ASP A 830 24.04 -27.80 -14.78
CA ASP A 830 24.27 -27.38 -16.17
C ASP A 830 25.69 -27.74 -16.66
N THR A 831 26.67 -27.80 -15.74
CA THR A 831 28.03 -28.30 -16.00
C THR A 831 28.05 -29.82 -16.20
N VAL A 832 27.34 -30.59 -15.36
CA VAL A 832 27.18 -32.04 -15.54
C VAL A 832 26.49 -32.36 -16.88
N ILE A 833 25.44 -31.62 -17.25
CA ILE A 833 24.74 -31.74 -18.53
C ILE A 833 25.68 -31.40 -19.71
N ALA A 834 26.55 -30.40 -19.57
CA ALA A 834 27.55 -30.09 -20.59
C ALA A 834 28.57 -31.23 -20.79
N SER A 835 29.01 -31.90 -19.71
CA SER A 835 29.89 -33.07 -19.80
C SER A 835 29.21 -34.24 -20.51
N ILE A 836 28.00 -34.62 -20.05
CA ILE A 836 27.20 -35.69 -20.66
C ILE A 836 26.97 -35.42 -22.16
N LYS A 837 26.74 -34.15 -22.54
CA LYS A 837 26.55 -33.75 -23.94
C LYS A 837 27.83 -33.94 -24.76
N ALA A 838 29.00 -33.60 -24.22
CA ALA A 838 30.28 -33.80 -24.90
C ALA A 838 30.57 -35.30 -25.12
N GLU A 839 30.33 -36.13 -24.11
CA GLU A 839 30.51 -37.59 -24.17
C GLU A 839 29.54 -38.26 -25.15
N ARG A 840 28.23 -38.01 -25.00
CA ARG A 840 27.19 -38.56 -25.90
C ARG A 840 27.35 -38.04 -27.33
N GLY A 841 27.83 -36.81 -27.52
CA GLY A 841 28.07 -36.21 -28.84
C GLY A 841 29.26 -36.80 -29.61
N SER A 842 30.22 -37.44 -28.94
CA SER A 842 31.42 -37.98 -29.58
C SER A 842 31.16 -39.22 -30.46
N ARG A 843 30.06 -39.95 -30.21
CA ARG A 843 29.73 -41.19 -30.95
C ARG A 843 28.95 -40.93 -32.25
N LYS A 844 29.62 -40.37 -33.27
CA LYS A 844 29.11 -40.43 -34.66
C LYS A 844 30.16 -40.70 -35.76
N SER A 845 31.22 -41.44 -35.44
CA SER A 845 32.16 -41.98 -36.46
C SER A 845 32.92 -43.25 -36.02
N SER A 846 32.23 -44.35 -35.71
CA SER A 846 32.88 -45.65 -35.43
C SER A 846 31.98 -46.87 -35.65
N SER A 847 31.43 -47.06 -36.85
CA SER A 847 30.68 -48.27 -37.19
C SER A 847 30.69 -48.58 -38.71
N THR A 848 31.78 -49.15 -39.22
CA THR A 848 31.75 -49.95 -40.45
C THR A 848 32.83 -51.03 -40.36
N SER A 849 32.53 -52.21 -40.89
CA SER A 849 33.36 -53.40 -40.75
C SER A 849 34.61 -53.40 -41.64
N SER A 850 35.59 -54.18 -41.23
CA SER A 850 36.76 -54.53 -42.04
C SER A 850 36.35 -55.37 -43.26
N ALA A 851 36.58 -54.84 -44.46
CA ALA A 851 36.56 -55.59 -45.71
C ALA A 851 37.78 -55.20 -46.55
N SER A 852 38.53 -56.19 -47.03
CA SER A 852 39.81 -55.97 -47.71
C SER A 852 39.66 -55.76 -49.21
N ARG A 853 40.50 -54.88 -49.78
CA ARG A 853 40.97 -54.93 -51.18
C ARG A 853 42.20 -54.05 -51.39
N LEU A 854 43.07 -54.47 -52.29
CA LEU A 854 44.31 -53.77 -52.66
C LEU A 854 44.01 -52.64 -53.66
N GLY A 855 44.84 -51.60 -53.68
CA GLY A 855 44.83 -50.54 -54.70
C GLY A 855 46.09 -49.67 -54.61
N ILE A 856 46.76 -49.44 -55.74
CA ILE A 856 48.15 -48.93 -55.76
C ILE A 856 48.29 -47.58 -56.50
N SER A 857 48.84 -46.60 -55.77
CA SER A 857 49.69 -45.49 -56.23
C SER A 857 49.14 -44.18 -56.84
N LYS A 858 49.94 -43.13 -56.56
CA LYS A 858 50.35 -41.98 -57.41
C LYS A 858 49.44 -40.74 -57.59
N LEU A 859 49.90 -39.67 -56.94
CA LEU A 859 50.15 -38.32 -57.48
C LEU A 859 49.09 -37.66 -58.39
N ARG A 860 48.61 -36.48 -57.97
CA ARG A 860 49.01 -35.24 -58.67
C ARG A 860 48.90 -33.95 -57.83
N THR A 861 49.81 -33.06 -58.18
CA THR A 861 50.14 -31.73 -57.66
C THR A 861 49.09 -30.63 -57.87
N ASN A 862 49.19 -29.60 -57.01
CA ASN A 862 49.24 -28.16 -57.33
C ASN A 862 48.04 -27.18 -57.09
N THR A 863 48.47 -26.07 -56.46
CA THR A 863 48.09 -24.65 -56.64
C THR A 863 46.76 -24.08 -56.12
N LEU A 864 46.91 -23.09 -55.24
CA LEU A 864 45.95 -22.03 -54.92
C LEU A 864 45.80 -21.03 -56.09
N LYS A 865 44.58 -20.58 -56.40
CA LYS A 865 44.13 -19.17 -56.23
C LYS A 865 42.65 -18.96 -56.61
N PRO A 866 41.98 -17.88 -56.15
CA PRO A 866 40.52 -17.78 -56.12
C PRO A 866 39.87 -16.88 -57.20
N LYS A 867 38.56 -17.07 -57.39
CA LYS A 867 37.50 -16.16 -57.91
C LYS A 867 36.16 -16.95 -57.87
N PHE A 868 34.95 -16.39 -57.93
CA PHE A 868 34.47 -15.06 -58.35
C PHE A 868 33.32 -14.57 -57.45
N VAL A 869 33.15 -13.24 -57.35
CA VAL A 869 31.89 -12.59 -56.95
C VAL A 869 31.12 -12.18 -58.22
N ARG A 870 29.78 -12.18 -58.20
CA ARG A 870 28.94 -11.56 -59.24
C ARG A 870 28.01 -10.48 -58.67
N LYS A 871 27.96 -9.34 -59.36
CA LYS A 871 27.00 -8.22 -59.20
C LYS A 871 26.33 -7.97 -60.56
N ALA A 872 25.05 -7.62 -60.56
CA ALA A 872 24.33 -6.89 -61.63
C ALA A 872 22.87 -6.62 -61.14
N LYS A 873 22.17 -5.53 -61.49
CA LYS A 873 22.57 -4.27 -62.14
C LYS A 873 21.59 -3.15 -61.74
N ILE A 874 21.96 -1.89 -62.01
CA ILE A 874 21.07 -0.72 -62.02
C ILE A 874 20.91 -0.24 -63.47
N VAL A 875 19.82 0.44 -63.81
CA VAL A 875 19.58 1.12 -65.10
C VAL A 875 19.23 2.60 -64.85
N HIS A 876 19.58 3.49 -65.78
CA HIS A 876 19.46 4.95 -65.64
C HIS A 876 19.39 5.63 -67.03
N ASN A 877 18.73 6.79 -67.09
CA ASN A 877 18.72 7.85 -68.14
C ASN A 877 18.32 9.14 -67.39
N GLY A 878 18.74 10.39 -67.67
CA GLY A 878 19.28 11.05 -68.87
C GLY A 878 18.36 12.27 -69.13
N ASN A 879 18.78 13.56 -69.19
CA ASN A 879 20.01 14.18 -69.73
C ASN A 879 20.43 15.50 -68.98
N ARG A 880 21.42 16.22 -69.55
CA ARG A 880 22.08 17.50 -69.14
C ARG A 880 21.74 18.64 -70.15
N PRO A 881 22.32 19.88 -70.09
CA PRO A 881 22.86 20.74 -68.99
C PRO A 881 22.41 22.24 -69.11
N VAL A 882 22.95 23.18 -68.30
CA VAL A 882 23.39 24.57 -68.64
C VAL A 882 24.40 25.07 -67.55
N GLN A 883 24.99 26.28 -67.68
CA GLN A 883 26.29 26.74 -67.14
C GLN A 883 26.27 27.62 -65.85
N SER A 884 27.44 28.17 -65.48
CA SER A 884 27.85 28.90 -64.24
C SER A 884 28.28 30.37 -64.56
N PRO A 885 29.08 31.16 -63.77
CA PRO A 885 29.56 31.12 -62.36
C PRO A 885 29.52 32.53 -61.62
N ASN A 886 30.28 32.70 -60.51
CA ASN A 886 30.74 33.97 -59.85
C ASN A 886 29.69 34.76 -59.01
N LYS A 887 29.97 35.59 -57.98
CA LYS A 887 31.15 36.05 -57.15
C LYS A 887 30.59 36.89 -55.95
N SER A 888 31.25 37.33 -54.86
CA SER A 888 32.44 36.92 -54.03
C SER A 888 32.64 37.92 -52.84
N LEU A 889 33.66 37.70 -51.98
CA LEU A 889 34.27 38.61 -50.96
C LEU A 889 33.79 38.54 -49.47
N LEU A 890 34.57 39.19 -48.60
CA LEU A 890 34.91 38.97 -47.17
C LEU A 890 35.36 40.33 -46.54
N PRO A 891 35.73 40.50 -45.24
CA PRO A 891 35.47 39.73 -44.00
C PRO A 891 35.14 40.58 -42.72
N HIS A 892 35.06 39.89 -41.56
CA HIS A 892 35.63 40.24 -40.23
C HIS A 892 34.87 40.97 -39.08
N ASN A 893 34.60 40.17 -38.04
CA ASN A 893 35.07 40.28 -36.64
C ASN A 893 34.44 41.25 -35.58
N LYS A 894 34.05 40.58 -34.48
CA LYS A 894 34.34 40.90 -33.05
C LYS A 894 33.57 42.01 -32.29
N SER A 895 32.47 41.56 -31.66
CA SER A 895 32.35 41.35 -30.18
C SER A 895 32.31 42.52 -29.17
N ILE A 896 31.69 42.22 -28.02
CA ILE A 896 31.72 42.88 -26.69
C ILE A 896 30.56 43.87 -26.40
N THR A 897 29.63 43.40 -25.56
CA THR A 897 28.71 44.19 -24.71
C THR A 897 29.50 44.84 -23.56
N PRO A 898 29.05 45.99 -22.99
CA PRO A 898 28.22 45.95 -21.76
C PRO A 898 27.24 47.17 -21.67
N PRO A 899 26.79 47.69 -20.50
CA PRO A 899 25.63 47.14 -19.77
C PRO A 899 24.65 48.21 -19.19
N ASN A 900 23.82 47.77 -18.24
CA ASN A 900 23.29 48.52 -17.08
C ASN A 900 22.12 49.54 -17.21
N SER A 901 20.95 49.03 -16.82
CA SER A 901 20.26 49.39 -15.56
C SER A 901 19.38 50.64 -15.40
N ASN A 902 18.23 50.38 -14.75
CA ASN A 902 17.67 51.07 -13.56
C ASN A 902 16.65 52.22 -13.66
N VAL A 903 15.76 52.19 -12.64
CA VAL A 903 15.09 53.32 -11.95
C VAL A 903 13.94 54.04 -12.68
N THR A 904 12.76 53.39 -12.60
CA THR A 904 11.53 53.84 -11.89
C THR A 904 11.04 55.31 -11.90
N ASN A 905 9.70 55.42 -11.85
CA ASN A 905 8.86 56.52 -11.33
C ASN A 905 8.54 57.69 -12.29
N GLY A 906 7.24 57.99 -12.38
CA GLY A 906 6.69 59.09 -13.17
C GLY A 906 5.15 59.05 -13.18
N LYS A 907 4.52 59.47 -12.08
CA LYS A 907 3.07 59.76 -12.06
C LYS A 907 2.79 61.04 -12.87
N VAL A 908 1.61 61.13 -13.50
CA VAL A 908 0.56 62.16 -13.23
C VAL A 908 -0.60 61.94 -14.22
N LEU A 909 -1.80 62.41 -13.86
CA LEU A 909 -3.02 62.34 -14.68
C LEU A 909 -3.08 63.55 -15.64
N GLU A 910 -3.78 63.42 -16.76
CA GLU A 910 -4.98 64.26 -17.01
C GLU A 910 -5.88 63.68 -18.12
N GLU A 911 -7.13 64.13 -18.17
CA GLU A 911 -8.14 63.69 -19.16
C GLU A 911 -8.05 64.48 -20.47
N HIS A 912 -8.47 63.88 -21.59
CA HIS A 912 -9.28 64.62 -22.56
C HIS A 912 -10.28 63.71 -23.30
N LYS A 913 -11.56 64.09 -23.23
CA LYS A 913 -12.67 63.54 -24.02
C LYS A 913 -12.74 64.25 -25.38
N ILE A 914 -13.01 63.52 -26.45
CA ILE A 914 -13.88 63.99 -27.56
C ILE A 914 -14.86 62.86 -27.89
N THR A 915 -16.09 63.24 -28.27
CA THR A 915 -17.26 62.36 -28.42
C THR A 915 -17.67 62.14 -29.88
N ASN A 916 -18.78 61.40 -30.07
CA ASN A 916 -19.67 61.30 -31.25
C ASN A 916 -19.53 59.98 -32.06
N GLN A 917 -20.61 59.38 -32.57
CA GLN A 917 -22.07 59.61 -32.38
C GLN A 917 -22.85 58.33 -32.77
N THR A 918 -24.06 58.16 -32.23
CA THR A 918 -25.08 57.22 -32.78
C THR A 918 -26.00 57.94 -33.77
N PRO A 919 -26.77 57.20 -34.59
CA PRO A 919 -28.22 57.21 -34.35
C PRO A 919 -28.89 55.82 -34.43
N SER A 920 -30.21 55.80 -34.22
CA SER A 920 -31.06 54.62 -33.88
C SER A 920 -32.17 54.34 -34.89
N THR A 921 -32.73 53.11 -34.90
CA THR A 921 -34.14 52.84 -35.26
C THR A 921 -34.71 51.54 -34.64
N SER A 922 -35.96 51.63 -34.16
CA SER A 922 -37.10 50.67 -34.13
C SER A 922 -36.97 49.20 -34.64
N SER A 923 -37.74 48.21 -34.16
CA SER A 923 -38.75 48.12 -33.07
C SER A 923 -39.29 46.70 -32.79
N SER A 924 -40.03 46.54 -31.67
CA SER A 924 -41.25 45.71 -31.45
C SER A 924 -41.23 44.15 -31.47
N GLY A 925 -41.81 43.53 -30.43
CA GLY A 925 -42.27 42.11 -30.44
C GLY A 925 -42.35 41.40 -29.07
N LEU A 926 -43.52 41.44 -28.40
CA LEU A 926 -43.88 40.73 -27.15
C LEU A 926 -45.17 39.90 -27.41
N PRO A 927 -45.69 39.06 -26.48
CA PRO A 927 -45.01 38.14 -25.55
C PRO A 927 -45.69 36.74 -25.47
N GLN A 928 -45.07 35.77 -24.80
CA GLN A 928 -45.63 35.18 -23.56
C GLN A 928 -44.53 34.61 -22.67
#